data_AF-A0A167CFY5-F1
#
_entry.id   AF-A0A167CFY5-F1
#
_cell.length_a   1.000
_cell.length_b   1.000
_cell.length_c   1.000
_cell.angle_alpha   90.00
_cell.angle_beta   90.00
_cell.angle_gamma   90.00
#
_symmetry.space_group_name_H-M   'P 1'
#
loop_
_entity.id
_entity.type
_entity.pdbx_description
1 polymer ?
#
loop_
_entity_poly.entity_id
_entity_poly.type
_entity_poly.pdbx_seq_one_letter_code
_entity_poly.pdbx_strand_id
1 'polypeptide(L)'
;MVTVQVYADSKPLTIPVSTPYKSFRNSRKWNEWLELPIKFSQLPLTSQLAITIWDYSGGKDLVCYGGTTVKLFQSTDCTIKTGRQKLKVWLDREADGHSNSTTDSTIVSEQEMDRLEKLIKKHEAGDLPMVDWLDNLTFRKIEQINKNQRPNNEHENILYVDLVQFDFPVVFSDIEYSVYGNGLHGYVNQRRAINSTPASAGLNSDLNNEQAAIHPSNAKQLSGATTPIPAPLPVKKAESAKSLIIVNDPEQNRENPIESKYRRLVRNHKSNQFDQELKPNAKIRDELNVIINSPVQELTVDEKNLLWKFRYYLTRHKQALTKFLQAVSWEDAVEARQAVEMLPRWAEIGVDDALELLGPAFTDPNVRLHAVNRLRKANDQELELYLLQLVEALKFEYQPKEIINKPGTSSAHRNQAPVAQKAHLAGFLIGRAVKNPILGNYFYWYLAVEAQEKTETAETIFQPILNQFLLSLQSQPPAPGSDLPPTEILRAQIKLMRKLLDVARNIRQSKEARPKKVSKLRAYLAESKTGLVSFPPIALPLNPTVKVVGCIPEDSNVFKSSLSPIKVTLKAEDGSLYPIILKSGDDLRQDQLVIQIITLMDQLLRNENLDLKLTPYRILATATKEGALQFVPNETIAHVLAEYHGILPYLRNHNPDESNELKIKPEAMDTFVRSCAGYCVITYILGVGDRHLDNLLICPDGHFFHADYGYILGRDPKPFPPMMKLPYQLIEGMGGASSENYDKFRSYCFTAYTTLRKSANLILSLFALMTESSIPDIMFEREKAVQKVKEKFCLEMTEAEAMIHFQNLINASVNSLVPIMIDRLHSLAQYWRA
;
A
#
# COMPACT_ATOMS: atom_id res chain seq x y z
N MET A 1 37.16 51.12 25.52
CA MET A 1 36.31 49.92 25.35
C MET A 1 36.07 49.72 23.86
N VAL A 2 35.84 48.50 23.39
CA VAL A 2 35.48 48.25 21.97
C VAL A 2 34.19 47.45 21.96
N THR A 3 33.25 47.82 21.09
CA THR A 3 31.97 47.15 20.89
C THR A 3 31.89 46.65 19.45
N VAL A 4 31.42 45.42 19.27
CA VAL A 4 31.37 44.72 17.99
C VAL A 4 29.98 44.15 17.76
N GLN A 5 29.45 44.30 16.55
CA GLN A 5 28.13 43.79 16.18
C GLN A 5 28.09 43.36 14.71
N VAL A 6 27.39 42.26 14.42
CA VAL A 6 27.19 41.76 13.05
C VAL A 6 25.93 42.38 12.44
N TYR A 7 26.05 42.85 11.21
CA TYR A 7 24.97 43.39 10.38
C TYR A 7 24.87 42.60 9.07
N ALA A 8 23.67 42.52 8.50
CA ALA A 8 23.44 42.11 7.12
C ALA A 8 22.27 42.91 6.53
N ASP A 9 22.37 43.27 5.25
CA ASP A 9 21.38 44.10 4.56
C ASP A 9 20.99 45.37 5.35
N SER A 10 21.99 46.01 5.96
CA SER A 10 21.83 47.22 6.80
C SER A 10 20.97 47.01 8.07
N LYS A 11 20.78 45.77 8.53
CA LYS A 11 20.10 45.44 9.79
C LYS A 11 21.03 44.67 10.74
N PRO A 12 20.96 44.93 12.06
CA PRO A 12 21.74 44.18 13.04
C PRO A 12 21.23 42.73 13.12
N LEU A 13 22.13 41.75 12.95
CA LEU A 13 21.85 40.32 13.10
C LEU A 13 22.08 39.80 14.53
N THR A 14 22.88 40.51 15.32
CA THR A 14 23.29 40.10 16.67
C THR A 14 23.13 41.24 17.65
N ILE A 15 23.10 40.93 18.95
CA ILE A 15 23.30 41.92 20.01
C ILE A 15 24.77 42.37 20.04
N PRO A 16 25.07 43.63 20.39
CA PRO A 16 26.45 44.11 20.48
C PRO A 16 27.22 43.42 21.61
N VAL A 17 28.46 43.05 21.34
CA VAL A 17 29.40 42.43 22.30
C VAL A 17 30.57 43.37 22.54
N SER A 18 30.94 43.61 23.80
CA SER A 18 31.96 44.59 24.16
C SER A 18 33.11 43.99 24.96
N THR A 19 34.31 44.53 24.78
CA THR A 19 35.47 44.25 25.64
C THR A 19 35.36 44.98 26.98
N PRO A 20 36.00 44.49 28.05
CA PRO A 20 36.21 45.27 29.26
C PRO A 20 36.99 46.56 28.97
N TYR A 21 36.76 47.58 29.80
CA TYR A 21 37.53 48.82 29.70
C TYR A 21 39.00 48.60 30.09
N LYS A 22 39.91 49.17 29.31
CA LYS A 22 41.36 49.23 29.57
C LYS A 22 41.84 50.66 29.42
N SER A 23 42.65 51.14 30.36
CA SER A 23 43.33 52.44 30.28
C SER A 23 44.65 52.30 29.52
N PHE A 24 44.95 53.23 28.63
CA PHE A 24 46.13 53.19 27.77
C PHE A 24 47.02 54.42 28.02
N ARG A 25 48.33 54.21 28.22
CA ARG A 25 49.32 55.30 28.34
C ARG A 25 50.09 55.56 27.05
N ASN A 26 50.61 54.50 26.41
CA ASN A 26 51.50 54.61 25.24
C ASN A 26 51.00 53.87 23.98
N SER A 27 50.17 52.83 24.12
CA SER A 27 49.60 52.09 22.97
C SER A 27 48.26 51.45 23.33
N ARG A 28 47.29 51.48 22.40
CA ARG A 28 45.94 50.93 22.57
C ARG A 28 45.89 49.47 22.09
N LYS A 29 46.02 48.51 23.02
CA LYS A 29 46.03 47.07 22.71
C LYS A 29 45.06 46.31 23.63
N TRP A 30 44.10 45.59 23.04
CA TRP A 30 43.16 44.76 23.79
C TRP A 30 43.59 43.29 23.88
N ASN A 31 44.04 42.70 22.77
CA ASN A 31 44.44 41.29 22.66
C ASN A 31 43.43 40.33 23.29
N GLU A 32 42.16 40.42 22.87
CA GLU A 32 41.06 39.65 23.44
C GLU A 32 40.17 39.10 22.31
N TRP A 33 39.81 37.82 22.41
CA TRP A 33 38.87 37.18 21.50
C TRP A 33 37.44 37.49 21.96
N LEU A 34 36.61 37.96 21.03
CA LEU A 34 35.18 38.16 21.26
C LEU A 34 34.38 37.06 20.55
N GLU A 35 33.51 36.38 21.29
CA GLU A 35 32.56 35.42 20.72
C GLU A 35 31.22 36.12 20.44
N LEU A 36 30.77 36.07 19.20
CA LEU A 36 29.52 36.68 18.76
C LEU A 36 28.39 35.63 18.75
N PRO A 37 27.15 35.99 19.12
CA PRO A 37 26.05 35.02 19.28
C PRO A 37 25.42 34.62 17.93
N ILE A 38 26.23 34.15 16.98
CA ILE A 38 25.81 33.68 15.66
C ILE A 38 26.76 32.60 15.13
N LYS A 39 26.22 31.58 14.46
CA LYS A 39 27.05 30.55 13.82
C LYS A 39 27.48 30.98 12.43
N PHE A 40 28.66 30.54 11.98
CA PHE A 40 29.14 30.80 10.61
C PHE A 40 28.17 30.34 9.52
N SER A 41 27.45 29.22 9.72
CA SER A 41 26.46 28.69 8.77
C SER A 41 25.17 29.52 8.66
N GLN A 42 25.00 30.54 9.52
CA GLN A 42 23.83 31.42 9.52
C GLN A 42 24.15 32.80 8.94
N LEU A 43 25.41 33.07 8.58
CA LEU A 43 25.83 34.35 8.03
C LEU A 43 25.44 34.45 6.55
N PRO A 44 24.57 35.39 6.15
CA PRO A 44 24.33 35.68 4.74
C PRO A 44 25.58 36.29 4.08
N LEU A 45 25.68 36.22 2.75
CA LEU A 45 26.80 36.79 1.98
C LEU A 45 27.02 38.29 2.25
N THR A 46 25.96 39.03 2.56
CA THR A 46 26.00 40.47 2.85
C THR A 46 26.43 40.81 4.28
N SER A 47 26.92 39.82 5.05
CA SER A 47 27.33 40.03 6.44
C SER A 47 28.53 40.96 6.58
N GLN A 48 28.41 41.91 7.51
CA GLN A 48 29.41 42.91 7.86
C GLN A 48 29.58 42.98 9.37
N LEU A 49 30.78 43.33 9.80
CA LEU A 49 31.15 43.51 11.20
C LEU A 49 31.34 45.01 11.47
N ALA A 50 30.48 45.59 12.30
CA ALA A 50 30.57 46.96 12.78
C ALA A 50 31.35 46.98 14.09
N ILE A 51 32.42 47.77 14.17
CA ILE A 51 33.32 47.87 15.31
C ILE A 51 33.43 49.33 15.76
N THR A 52 32.98 49.64 16.97
CA THR A 52 33.04 50.99 17.55
C THR A 52 33.99 51.01 18.76
N ILE A 53 34.94 51.93 18.74
CA ILE A 53 35.91 52.19 19.82
C ILE A 53 35.39 53.34 20.66
N TRP A 54 35.38 53.14 21.98
CA TRP A 54 34.90 54.08 22.99
C TRP A 54 36.03 54.52 23.91
N ASP A 55 36.09 55.82 24.21
CA ASP A 55 37.01 56.43 25.18
C ASP A 55 36.24 57.11 26.32
N TYR A 56 36.92 57.42 27.43
CA TYR A 56 36.33 58.12 28.58
C TYR A 56 36.82 59.57 28.63
N SER A 57 35.89 60.53 28.57
CA SER A 57 36.19 61.96 28.67
C SER A 57 36.14 62.46 30.12
N GLY A 58 36.95 61.89 31.03
CA GLY A 58 37.11 62.39 32.41
C GLY A 58 35.84 62.40 33.32
N GLY A 59 34.66 62.05 32.80
CA GLY A 59 33.39 61.84 33.50
C GLY A 59 32.88 60.39 33.36
N LYS A 60 31.63 60.11 33.78
CA LYS A 60 31.01 58.77 33.68
C LYS A 60 30.53 58.40 32.26
N ASP A 61 30.61 59.30 31.30
CA ASP A 61 30.06 59.11 29.95
C ASP A 61 31.11 58.55 28.98
N LEU A 62 30.72 57.54 28.23
CA LEU A 62 31.50 56.96 27.13
C LEU A 62 31.35 57.85 25.89
N VAL A 63 32.47 58.28 25.31
CA VAL A 63 32.49 59.05 24.07
C VAL A 63 33.02 58.15 22.95
N CYS A 64 32.36 58.20 21.79
CA CYS A 64 32.83 57.48 20.61
C CYS A 64 34.18 58.06 20.16
N TYR A 65 35.22 57.23 20.19
CA TYR A 65 36.54 57.58 19.67
C TYR A 65 36.64 57.35 18.18
N GLY A 66 35.98 56.32 17.67
CA GLY A 66 35.89 56.07 16.24
C GLY A 66 35.36 54.68 15.89
N GLY A 67 34.97 54.51 14.64
CA GLY A 67 34.23 53.34 14.16
C GLY A 67 34.76 52.84 12.83
N THR A 68 34.56 51.55 12.57
CA THR A 68 34.91 50.90 11.31
C THR A 68 33.95 49.76 11.00
N THR A 69 33.62 49.57 9.73
CA THR A 69 32.74 48.50 9.24
C THR A 69 33.49 47.65 8.22
N VAL A 70 33.55 46.33 8.43
CA VAL A 70 34.26 45.39 7.57
C VAL A 70 33.35 44.27 7.06
N LYS A 71 33.34 44.04 5.74
CA LYS A 71 32.66 42.88 5.13
C LYS A 71 33.33 41.59 5.58
N LEU A 72 32.54 40.62 6.04
CA LEU A 72 33.03 39.32 6.49
C LEU A 72 33.42 38.41 5.33
N PHE A 73 32.73 38.52 4.19
CA PHE A 73 33.06 37.78 2.97
C PHE A 73 33.88 38.62 1.99
N GLN A 74 34.77 37.97 1.26
CA GLN A 74 35.51 38.56 0.15
C GLN A 74 34.60 38.70 -1.07
N SER A 75 34.65 39.86 -1.73
CA SER A 75 33.80 40.12 -2.90
C SER A 75 34.19 39.31 -4.13
N THR A 76 35.39 38.71 -4.16
CA THR A 76 35.96 38.05 -5.35
C THR A 76 35.58 36.58 -5.47
N ASP A 77 35.62 35.85 -4.37
CA ASP A 77 35.48 34.38 -4.34
C ASP A 77 34.46 33.92 -3.28
N CYS A 78 33.73 34.85 -2.66
CA CYS A 78 32.76 34.58 -1.60
C CYS A 78 33.33 33.78 -0.42
N THR A 79 34.65 33.81 -0.22
CA THR A 79 35.29 33.20 0.95
C THR A 79 35.14 34.10 2.17
N ILE A 80 35.04 33.50 3.36
CA ILE A 80 35.10 34.27 4.60
C ILE A 80 36.52 34.81 4.83
N LYS A 81 36.64 36.04 5.30
CA LYS A 81 37.93 36.64 5.67
C LYS A 81 38.46 35.97 6.93
N THR A 82 39.73 35.59 6.89
CA THR A 82 40.45 34.92 7.99
C THR A 82 41.74 35.67 8.34
N GLY A 83 42.28 35.41 9.53
CA GLY A 83 43.56 35.97 9.98
C GLY A 83 43.55 37.49 10.18
N ARG A 84 44.74 38.09 10.23
CA ARG A 84 44.94 39.49 10.60
C ARG A 84 44.41 40.48 9.56
N GLN A 85 43.52 41.36 9.98
CA GLN A 85 42.91 42.43 9.17
C GLN A 85 43.41 43.81 9.62
N LYS A 86 43.64 44.69 8.65
CA LYS A 86 44.05 46.09 8.83
C LYS A 86 42.87 46.96 8.39
N LEU A 87 42.26 47.68 9.33
CA LEU A 87 41.00 48.38 9.13
C LEU A 87 41.20 49.89 9.37
N LYS A 88 40.68 50.72 8.47
CA LYS A 88 40.62 52.17 8.66
C LYS A 88 39.59 52.52 9.74
N VAL A 89 39.97 53.37 10.69
CA VAL A 89 39.08 53.89 11.74
C VAL A 89 38.68 55.32 11.44
N TRP A 90 37.38 55.59 11.46
CA TRP A 90 36.82 56.92 11.30
C TRP A 90 36.63 57.56 12.68
N LEU A 91 37.41 58.59 13.00
CA LEU A 91 37.34 59.27 14.29
C LEU A 91 35.97 59.91 14.53
N ASP A 92 35.55 59.93 15.79
CA ASP A 92 34.32 60.58 16.26
C ASP A 92 33.04 60.11 15.54
N ARG A 93 33.06 58.91 14.95
CA ARG A 93 31.93 58.28 14.27
C ARG A 93 31.73 56.86 14.76
N GLU A 94 30.50 56.47 15.07
CA GLU A 94 30.15 55.08 15.38
C GLU A 94 30.11 54.24 14.10
N ALA A 95 30.44 52.96 14.20
CA ALA A 95 30.32 52.04 13.07
C ALA A 95 28.84 51.80 12.73
N ASP A 96 28.49 51.98 11.46
CA ASP A 96 27.09 52.01 11.00
C ASP A 96 26.58 50.66 10.48
N GLY A 97 27.47 49.73 10.07
CA GLY A 97 27.07 48.38 9.64
C GLY A 97 26.24 48.34 8.34
N HIS A 98 26.07 49.47 7.66
CA HIS A 98 25.24 49.59 6.47
C HIS A 98 25.90 49.00 5.21
N SER A 99 25.10 48.61 4.22
CA SER A 99 25.60 48.09 2.92
C SER A 99 26.45 49.13 2.18
N ASN A 100 26.08 50.41 2.28
CA ASN A 100 26.87 51.56 1.84
C ASN A 100 27.43 52.28 3.07
N SER A 101 28.35 51.62 3.78
CA SER A 101 28.88 52.12 5.04
C SER A 101 29.60 53.46 4.86
N THR A 102 29.24 54.42 5.70
CA THR A 102 29.95 55.70 5.89
C THR A 102 31.23 55.56 6.72
N THR A 103 31.44 54.36 7.28
CA THR A 103 32.60 53.97 8.10
C THR A 103 33.35 52.78 7.49
N ASP A 104 33.42 52.70 6.16
CA ASP A 104 34.06 51.56 5.48
C ASP A 104 35.54 51.40 5.89
N SER A 105 35.92 50.14 6.11
CA SER A 105 37.25 49.74 6.58
C SER A 105 38.32 49.72 5.50
N THR A 106 37.94 49.90 4.23
CA THR A 106 38.86 49.80 3.09
C THR A 106 39.91 50.92 3.11
N ILE A 107 41.18 50.53 2.98
CA ILE A 107 42.31 51.44 2.82
C ILE A 107 42.67 51.41 1.34
N VAL A 108 42.43 52.51 0.63
CA VAL A 108 42.77 52.67 -0.79
C VAL A 108 44.14 53.33 -0.87
N SER A 109 45.19 52.53 -0.68
CA SER A 109 46.58 52.96 -0.85
C SER A 109 47.35 51.92 -1.65
N GLU A 110 48.03 52.33 -2.72
CA GLU A 110 48.91 51.50 -3.55
C GLU A 110 50.38 51.67 -3.13
N GLN A 111 50.65 51.67 -1.83
CA GLN A 111 52.03 51.74 -1.32
C GLN A 111 52.66 50.34 -1.30
N GLU A 112 53.96 50.25 -1.64
CA GLU A 112 54.72 48.99 -1.66
C GLU A 112 54.64 48.21 -0.33
N MET A 113 54.41 48.91 0.79
CA MET A 113 54.19 48.29 2.09
C MET A 113 52.88 47.50 2.19
N ASP A 114 51.80 47.93 1.53
CA ASP A 114 50.53 47.17 1.54
C ASP A 114 50.65 45.88 0.71
N ARG A 115 51.49 45.87 -0.34
CA ARG A 115 51.86 44.65 -1.07
C ARG A 115 52.68 43.71 -0.19
N LEU A 116 53.67 44.23 0.54
CA LEU A 116 54.50 43.44 1.45
C LEU A 116 53.67 42.87 2.61
N GLU A 117 52.74 43.62 3.18
CA GLU A 117 51.82 43.13 4.22
C GLU A 117 50.93 41.98 3.71
N LYS A 118 50.43 42.04 2.46
CA LYS A 118 49.68 40.92 1.85
C LYS A 118 50.54 39.66 1.71
N LEU A 119 51.83 39.80 1.40
CA LEU A 119 52.76 38.66 1.30
C LEU A 119 53.13 38.08 2.67
N ILE A 120 53.26 38.93 3.71
CA ILE A 120 53.44 38.47 5.09
C ILE A 120 52.25 37.64 5.54
N LYS A 121 51.02 38.07 5.25
CA LYS A 121 49.82 37.29 5.58
C LYS A 121 49.81 35.91 4.91
N LYS A 122 50.24 35.82 3.65
CA LYS A 122 50.37 34.54 2.94
C LYS A 122 51.44 33.64 3.56
N HIS A 123 52.54 34.23 4.03
CA HIS A 123 53.59 33.50 4.76
C HIS A 123 53.09 33.00 6.12
N GLU A 124 52.43 33.85 6.91
CA GLU A 124 51.81 33.48 8.20
C GLU A 124 50.69 32.44 8.04
N ALA A 125 49.95 32.48 6.92
CA ALA A 125 48.90 31.51 6.60
C ALA A 125 49.44 30.15 6.10
N GLY A 126 50.74 30.03 5.82
CA GLY A 126 51.36 28.82 5.29
C GLY A 126 51.25 28.66 3.77
N ASP A 127 50.77 29.68 3.04
CA ASP A 127 50.69 29.70 1.57
C ASP A 127 52.06 29.93 0.90
N LEU A 128 53.08 30.35 1.67
CA LEU A 128 54.46 30.50 1.22
C LEU A 128 55.38 29.56 2.02
N PRO A 129 56.34 28.89 1.36
CA PRO A 129 57.27 27.99 2.05
C PRO A 129 58.19 28.78 2.99
N MET A 130 58.27 28.35 4.26
CA MET A 130 59.13 28.97 5.27
C MET A 130 60.61 28.57 5.08
N VAL A 131 61.49 29.55 5.03
CA VAL A 131 62.95 29.38 4.91
C VAL A 131 63.63 30.31 5.92
N ASP A 132 63.95 29.79 7.10
CA ASP A 132 64.35 30.55 8.29
C ASP A 132 65.42 31.63 8.04
N TRP A 133 66.49 31.31 7.29
CA TRP A 133 67.57 32.27 7.06
C TRP A 133 67.17 33.40 6.10
N LEU A 134 66.36 33.07 5.09
CA LEU A 134 65.90 34.02 4.09
C LEU A 134 64.84 34.91 4.70
N ASP A 135 63.85 34.31 5.38
CA ASP A 135 62.75 34.99 6.07
C ASP A 135 63.25 36.01 7.08
N ASN A 136 64.26 35.66 7.89
CA ASN A 136 64.89 36.60 8.81
C ASN A 136 65.52 37.81 8.10
N LEU A 137 66.06 37.62 6.89
CA LEU A 137 66.65 38.69 6.07
C LEU A 137 65.56 39.54 5.39
N THR A 138 64.50 38.90 4.88
CA THR A 138 63.32 39.58 4.32
C THR A 138 62.59 40.40 5.37
N PHE A 139 62.32 39.85 6.57
CA PHE A 139 61.66 40.58 7.66
C PHE A 139 62.48 41.79 8.12
N ARG A 140 63.81 41.65 8.25
CA ARG A 140 64.70 42.79 8.54
C ARG A 140 64.64 43.86 7.44
N LYS A 141 64.56 43.47 6.17
CA LYS A 141 64.46 44.41 5.05
C LYS A 141 63.11 45.11 5.00
N ILE A 142 62.02 44.37 5.25
CA ILE A 142 60.66 44.91 5.39
C ILE A 142 60.62 45.91 6.55
N GLU A 143 61.28 45.62 7.68
CA GLU A 143 61.37 46.54 8.82
C GLU A 143 62.11 47.85 8.46
N GLN A 144 63.18 47.77 7.66
CA GLN A 144 63.87 48.96 7.13
C GLN A 144 62.99 49.77 6.19
N ILE A 145 62.23 49.12 5.30
CA ILE A 145 61.30 49.79 4.37
C ILE A 145 60.19 50.50 5.17
N ASN A 146 59.64 49.83 6.20
CA ASN A 146 58.64 50.41 7.11
C ASN A 146 59.19 51.62 7.88
N LYS A 147 60.46 51.57 8.35
CA LYS A 147 61.13 52.70 9.00
C LYS A 147 61.33 53.90 8.06
N ASN A 148 61.65 53.66 6.79
CA ASN A 148 61.93 54.71 5.81
C ASN A 148 60.69 55.43 5.27
N GLN A 149 59.52 54.79 5.27
CA GLN A 149 58.26 55.39 4.79
C GLN A 149 57.52 56.24 5.84
N ARG A 150 58.03 56.30 7.09
CA ARG A 150 57.36 56.97 8.21
C ARG A 150 57.33 58.52 8.27
N PRO A 151 58.03 59.36 7.47
CA PRO A 151 58.02 60.79 7.78
C PRO A 151 56.80 61.60 7.30
N ASN A 152 55.94 61.11 6.38
CA ASN A 152 55.00 62.00 5.67
C ASN A 152 53.54 61.52 5.49
N ASN A 153 53.06 60.47 6.18
CA ASN A 153 51.62 60.18 6.17
C ASN A 153 50.95 60.87 7.36
N GLU A 154 50.09 61.85 7.06
CA GLU A 154 49.05 62.35 7.97
C GLU A 154 48.31 61.16 8.61
N HIS A 155 48.00 61.27 9.91
CA HIS A 155 47.57 60.18 10.78
C HIS A 155 46.37 59.37 10.26
N GLU A 156 46.61 58.31 9.48
CA GLU A 156 45.61 57.27 9.27
C GLU A 156 45.44 56.47 10.56
N ASN A 157 44.27 56.59 11.19
CA ASN A 157 43.92 55.80 12.36
C ASN A 157 43.58 54.38 11.92
N ILE A 158 44.42 53.41 12.32
CA ILE A 158 44.31 52.02 11.88
C ILE A 158 44.03 51.12 13.09
N LEU A 159 43.07 50.20 12.91
CA LEU A 159 42.78 49.12 13.84
C LEU A 159 43.22 47.79 13.22
N TYR A 160 43.98 47.00 13.99
CA TYR A 160 44.33 45.63 13.63
C TYR A 160 43.41 44.67 14.38
N VAL A 161 42.77 43.75 13.64
CA VAL A 161 41.84 42.75 14.19
C VAL A 161 42.21 41.37 13.66
N ASP A 162 42.30 40.37 14.52
CA ASP A 162 42.50 38.98 14.11
C ASP A 162 41.16 38.27 13.97
N LEU A 163 40.88 37.73 12.78
CA LEU A 163 39.73 36.86 12.52
C LEU A 163 40.14 35.39 12.63
N VAL A 164 39.19 34.53 12.96
CA VAL A 164 39.41 33.08 13.09
C VAL A 164 40.00 32.52 11.79
N GLN A 165 41.02 31.68 11.92
CA GLN A 165 41.63 30.96 10.80
C GLN A 165 41.04 29.55 10.72
N PHE A 166 40.80 29.08 9.50
CA PHE A 166 40.31 27.74 9.21
C PHE A 166 41.36 26.98 8.41
N ASP A 167 41.41 25.66 8.57
CA ASP A 167 42.33 24.78 7.82
C ASP A 167 42.06 24.81 6.31
N PHE A 168 40.84 25.17 5.90
CA PHE A 168 40.40 25.26 4.51
C PHE A 168 39.62 26.57 4.28
N PRO A 169 39.65 27.14 3.06
CA PRO A 169 38.83 28.30 2.73
C PRO A 169 37.33 27.96 2.82
N VAL A 170 36.60 28.72 3.64
CA VAL A 170 35.15 28.56 3.81
C VAL A 170 34.44 29.49 2.83
N VAL A 171 33.67 28.92 1.90
CA VAL A 171 32.94 29.64 0.83
C VAL A 171 31.44 29.67 1.14
N PHE A 172 30.79 30.80 0.84
CA PHE A 172 29.33 30.92 0.93
C PHE A 172 28.62 30.14 -0.19
N SER A 173 27.57 29.39 0.14
CA SER A 173 26.69 28.71 -0.83
C SER A 173 25.24 28.88 -0.41
N ASP A 174 24.38 29.30 -1.35
CA ASP A 174 22.93 29.25 -1.17
C ASP A 174 22.42 27.80 -1.36
N ILE A 175 21.42 27.41 -0.58
CA ILE A 175 20.73 26.13 -0.74
C ILE A 175 19.56 26.36 -1.72
N GLU A 176 19.77 26.03 -2.99
CA GLU A 176 18.68 26.00 -3.97
C GLU A 176 17.91 24.68 -3.85
N TYR A 177 16.65 24.75 -3.42
CA TYR A 177 15.74 23.60 -3.45
C TYR A 177 15.15 23.47 -4.85
N SER A 178 15.49 22.40 -5.58
CA SER A 178 14.88 22.09 -6.87
C SER A 178 13.43 21.63 -6.67
N VAL A 179 12.48 22.38 -7.25
CA VAL A 179 11.08 21.96 -7.32
C VAL A 179 10.96 20.93 -8.45
N TYR A 180 10.94 19.65 -8.12
CA TYR A 180 10.60 18.60 -9.08
C TYR A 180 9.08 18.57 -9.30
N GLY A 181 8.64 19.31 -10.32
CA GLY A 181 7.28 19.24 -10.87
C GLY A 181 7.32 18.68 -12.28
N ASN A 182 6.56 17.61 -12.50
CA ASN A 182 6.32 16.95 -13.78
C ASN A 182 6.12 17.92 -14.97
N GLY A 183 6.85 17.65 -16.06
CA GLY A 183 6.39 17.84 -17.44
C GLY A 183 5.79 19.19 -17.84
N LEU A 184 6.59 20.26 -17.88
CA LEU A 184 6.32 21.43 -18.75
C LEU A 184 7.55 22.34 -18.99
N HIS A 185 8.76 21.78 -19.03
CA HIS A 185 10.00 22.54 -19.31
C HIS A 185 10.26 22.79 -20.81
N GLY A 186 9.19 23.07 -21.57
CA GLY A 186 9.26 23.30 -23.02
C GLY A 186 8.88 24.71 -23.50
N TYR A 187 8.33 25.60 -22.65
CA TYR A 187 7.71 26.83 -23.15
C TYR A 187 7.98 28.14 -22.39
N VAL A 188 8.89 28.18 -21.39
CA VAL A 188 9.17 29.42 -20.64
C VAL A 188 10.47 30.12 -21.04
N ASN A 189 11.37 29.47 -21.79
CA ASN A 189 12.65 30.07 -22.19
C ASN A 189 12.64 30.88 -23.49
N GLN A 190 11.48 31.32 -23.99
CA GLN A 190 11.40 32.16 -25.20
C GLN A 190 10.74 33.53 -25.00
N ARG A 191 10.70 34.06 -23.76
CA ARG A 191 10.25 35.44 -23.48
C ARG A 191 11.09 36.20 -22.42
N ARG A 192 12.36 35.83 -22.23
CA ARG A 192 13.33 36.66 -21.47
C ARG A 192 14.53 37.04 -22.32
N ALA A 193 14.24 37.62 -23.47
CA ALA A 193 15.10 38.62 -24.08
C ALA A 193 14.15 39.76 -24.46
N ILE A 194 14.56 40.99 -24.16
CA ILE A 194 13.86 42.28 -24.30
C ILE A 194 13.29 42.81 -22.97
N ASN A 195 13.87 43.95 -22.59
CA ASN A 195 13.52 44.91 -21.54
C ASN A 195 14.29 44.84 -20.22
N SER A 196 15.47 45.45 -20.29
CA SER A 196 16.16 46.19 -19.24
C SER A 196 15.35 47.39 -18.70
N THR A 197 15.67 47.78 -17.47
CA THR A 197 15.44 49.04 -16.72
C THR A 197 14.14 49.28 -15.92
N PRO A 198 14.22 50.04 -14.79
CA PRO A 198 13.43 49.80 -13.58
C PRO A 198 12.51 50.97 -13.16
N ALA A 199 11.73 50.71 -12.10
CA ALA A 199 11.21 51.64 -11.07
C ALA A 199 9.68 51.90 -10.99
N SER A 200 9.19 51.61 -9.77
CA SER A 200 8.24 52.36 -8.93
C SER A 200 6.75 52.51 -9.26
N ALA A 201 5.98 52.18 -8.22
CA ALA A 201 4.75 52.82 -7.73
C ALA A 201 3.38 52.37 -8.30
N GLY A 202 2.43 52.18 -7.38
CA GLY A 202 1.03 52.51 -7.63
C GLY A 202 0.00 51.43 -7.31
N LEU A 203 -0.77 51.68 -6.26
CA LEU A 203 -2.01 51.03 -5.86
C LEU A 203 -3.13 51.04 -6.93
N ASN A 204 -4.03 50.05 -6.83
CA ASN A 204 -5.50 50.12 -6.91
C ASN A 204 -6.21 49.18 -7.91
N SER A 205 -7.09 48.36 -7.30
CA SER A 205 -8.52 48.10 -7.56
C SER A 205 -9.10 47.79 -8.96
N ASP A 206 -10.10 46.90 -8.89
CA ASP A 206 -11.30 46.77 -9.72
C ASP A 206 -11.29 45.88 -10.98
N LEU A 207 -11.92 44.70 -10.79
CA LEU A 207 -13.13 44.18 -11.46
C LEU A 207 -13.48 44.58 -12.92
N ASN A 208 -14.04 43.56 -13.59
CA ASN A 208 -14.86 43.53 -14.82
C ASN A 208 -14.11 43.53 -16.15
N ASN A 209 -14.60 42.96 -17.26
CA ASN A 209 -15.54 41.87 -17.64
C ASN A 209 -15.44 41.80 -19.20
N GLU A 210 -16.11 40.84 -19.83
CA GLU A 210 -16.41 40.71 -21.29
C GLU A 210 -15.35 40.00 -22.16
N GLN A 211 -15.61 38.83 -22.77
CA GLN A 211 -16.61 38.38 -23.77
C GLN A 211 -16.37 38.86 -25.23
N ALA A 212 -16.14 37.88 -26.13
CA ALA A 212 -16.56 37.75 -27.56
C ALA A 212 -15.48 36.93 -28.33
N ALA A 213 -15.75 35.74 -28.87
CA ALA A 213 -16.49 35.41 -30.12
C ALA A 213 -15.91 36.08 -31.39
N ILE A 214 -15.82 35.55 -32.63
CA ILE A 214 -15.97 34.24 -33.31
C ILE A 214 -15.57 34.52 -34.80
N HIS A 215 -14.84 33.60 -35.47
CA HIS A 215 -14.79 33.30 -36.94
C HIS A 215 -14.23 34.33 -38.00
N PRO A 216 -14.04 33.97 -39.31
CA PRO A 216 -12.82 33.37 -39.88
C PRO A 216 -12.39 33.94 -41.28
N SER A 217 -11.46 33.24 -41.96
CA SER A 217 -11.26 33.08 -43.43
C SER A 217 -10.14 33.85 -44.19
N ASN A 218 -9.26 33.03 -44.79
CA ASN A 218 -8.73 33.03 -46.18
C ASN A 218 -7.68 34.06 -46.68
N ALA A 219 -6.50 33.55 -47.09
CA ALA A 219 -5.95 33.73 -48.44
C ALA A 219 -4.86 32.68 -48.83
N LYS A 220 -5.14 32.01 -49.95
CA LYS A 220 -4.36 31.25 -50.98
C LYS A 220 -2.81 31.34 -50.97
N GLN A 221 -2.01 30.26 -51.14
CA GLN A 221 -1.82 29.25 -52.23
C GLN A 221 -0.56 29.57 -53.10
N LEU A 222 0.48 28.72 -53.05
CA LEU A 222 1.39 28.44 -54.18
C LEU A 222 2.23 27.17 -53.93
N SER A 223 2.60 26.52 -55.02
CA SER A 223 2.78 25.08 -55.24
C SER A 223 4.23 24.59 -55.35
N GLY A 224 4.49 23.37 -54.86
CA GLY A 224 5.16 22.27 -55.60
C GLY A 224 6.70 22.21 -55.67
N ALA A 225 7.29 21.19 -55.01
CA ALA A 225 8.29 20.27 -55.58
C ALA A 225 8.64 19.14 -54.58
N THR A 226 8.54 17.90 -55.05
CA THR A 226 8.67 16.64 -54.31
C THR A 226 10.12 16.13 -54.39
N THR A 227 10.74 15.77 -53.26
CA THR A 227 11.81 14.76 -53.20
C THR A 227 11.64 13.90 -51.94
N PRO A 228 11.94 12.58 -51.99
CA PRO A 228 11.64 11.64 -50.91
C PRO A 228 12.75 11.62 -49.86
N ILE A 229 12.38 11.69 -48.58
CA ILE A 229 13.29 11.49 -47.44
C ILE A 229 13.48 9.97 -47.25
N PRO A 230 14.73 9.46 -47.12
CA PRO A 230 14.99 8.03 -47.06
C PRO A 230 14.58 7.42 -45.71
N ALA A 231 14.11 6.17 -45.77
CA ALA A 231 13.73 5.36 -44.62
C ALA A 231 14.92 5.12 -43.66
N PRO A 232 14.71 5.10 -42.33
CA PRO A 232 15.76 4.74 -41.39
C PRO A 232 16.10 3.25 -41.51
N LEU A 233 17.40 2.96 -41.66
CA LEU A 233 17.96 1.61 -41.66
C LEU A 233 17.75 0.90 -40.31
N PRO A 234 17.63 -0.45 -40.30
CA PRO A 234 17.37 -1.22 -39.08
C PRO A 234 18.63 -1.30 -38.21
N VAL A 235 18.55 -0.79 -36.98
CA VAL A 235 19.61 -0.94 -35.98
C VAL A 235 19.60 -2.38 -35.46
N LYS A 236 20.71 -3.09 -35.70
CA LYS A 236 21.00 -4.41 -35.11
C LYS A 236 21.00 -4.29 -33.58
N LYS A 237 20.16 -5.09 -32.91
CA LYS A 237 20.17 -5.26 -31.45
C LYS A 237 21.51 -5.87 -31.03
N ALA A 238 22.37 -5.06 -30.42
CA ALA A 238 23.46 -5.55 -29.58
C ALA A 238 22.92 -5.65 -28.15
N GLU A 239 22.90 -6.87 -27.61
CA GLU A 239 22.63 -7.15 -26.21
C GLU A 239 23.75 -6.53 -25.35
N SER A 240 23.43 -5.43 -24.67
CA SER A 240 24.17 -4.96 -23.51
C SER A 240 23.15 -4.84 -22.39
N ALA A 241 23.15 -5.84 -21.50
CA ALA A 241 22.45 -5.80 -20.24
C ALA A 241 23.04 -4.67 -19.39
N LYS A 242 22.51 -3.45 -19.54
CA LYS A 242 22.68 -2.41 -18.53
C LYS A 242 21.90 -2.85 -17.30
N SER A 243 22.63 -3.31 -16.28
CA SER A 243 22.11 -3.48 -14.94
C SER A 243 21.39 -2.19 -14.53
N LEU A 244 20.06 -2.23 -14.46
CA LEU A 244 19.28 -1.15 -13.88
C LEU A 244 19.74 -1.01 -12.42
N ILE A 245 20.36 0.12 -12.10
CA ILE A 245 20.73 0.44 -10.72
C ILE A 245 19.48 1.01 -10.07
N ILE A 246 18.95 0.30 -9.09
CA ILE A 246 17.88 0.81 -8.23
C ILE A 246 18.53 1.86 -7.33
N VAL A 247 18.32 3.14 -7.65
CA VAL A 247 18.68 4.25 -6.76
C VAL A 247 17.54 4.38 -5.75
N ASN A 248 17.82 4.05 -4.49
CA ASN A 248 16.85 4.22 -3.42
C ASN A 248 16.76 5.71 -3.10
N ASP A 249 15.65 6.34 -3.45
CA ASP A 249 15.36 7.73 -3.09
C ASP A 249 14.67 7.76 -1.71
N PRO A 250 15.37 8.22 -0.64
CA PRO A 250 14.79 8.30 0.70
C PRO A 250 13.67 9.34 0.82
N GLU A 251 13.45 10.19 -0.19
CA GLU A 251 12.42 11.22 -0.21
C GLU A 251 11.18 10.84 -1.02
N GLN A 252 11.23 9.77 -1.83
CA GLN A 252 10.09 9.32 -2.65
C GLN A 252 8.82 9.01 -1.83
N ASN A 253 8.99 8.67 -0.55
CA ASN A 253 7.89 8.37 0.37
C ASN A 253 7.56 9.51 1.36
N ARG A 254 8.16 10.70 1.21
CA ARG A 254 7.85 11.85 2.09
C ARG A 254 6.66 12.63 1.53
N GLU A 255 5.71 12.99 2.40
CA GLU A 255 4.62 13.90 2.01
C GLU A 255 5.18 15.24 1.50
N ASN A 256 4.53 15.79 0.48
CA ASN A 256 4.91 17.08 -0.07
C ASN A 256 4.80 18.16 1.02
N PRO A 257 5.90 18.83 1.42
CA PRO A 257 5.89 19.79 2.52
C PRO A 257 5.01 21.01 2.24
N ILE A 258 4.81 21.38 0.97
CA ILE A 258 3.90 22.45 0.57
C ILE A 258 2.46 22.03 0.81
N GLU A 259 2.11 20.79 0.44
CA GLU A 259 0.78 20.23 0.65
C GLU A 259 0.49 20.08 2.15
N SER A 260 1.46 19.58 2.92
CA SER A 260 1.36 19.47 4.38
C SER A 260 1.13 20.85 5.04
N LYS A 261 1.85 21.88 4.58
CA LYS A 261 1.64 23.26 5.03
C LYS A 261 0.26 23.80 4.64
N TYR A 262 -0.18 23.59 3.39
CA TYR A 262 -1.51 24.00 2.93
C TYR A 262 -2.62 23.34 3.75
N ARG A 263 -2.53 22.01 3.97
CA ARG A 263 -3.46 21.22 4.77
C ARG A 263 -3.58 21.78 6.19
N ARG A 264 -2.45 22.01 6.87
CA ARG A 264 -2.43 22.58 8.23
C ARG A 264 -3.04 23.98 8.32
N LEU A 265 -2.87 24.79 7.27
CA LEU A 265 -3.47 26.13 7.21
C LEU A 265 -4.99 26.05 6.99
N VAL A 266 -5.46 25.19 6.08
CA VAL A 266 -6.89 25.01 5.78
C VAL A 266 -7.64 24.42 6.98
N ARG A 267 -7.03 23.46 7.67
CA ARG A 267 -7.65 22.72 8.79
C ARG A 267 -7.50 23.40 10.16
N ASN A 268 -7.01 24.64 10.19
CA ASN A 268 -6.63 25.42 11.37
C ASN A 268 -7.34 24.98 12.68
N HIS A 269 -6.55 24.40 13.60
CA HIS A 269 -7.01 23.80 14.86
C HIS A 269 -7.73 24.76 15.83
N LYS A 270 -7.64 26.07 15.60
CA LYS A 270 -8.33 27.10 16.41
C LYS A 270 -9.84 27.22 16.13
N SER A 271 -10.34 26.56 15.09
CA SER A 271 -11.73 26.66 14.61
C SER A 271 -12.71 25.68 15.27
N ASN A 272 -12.23 24.80 16.16
CA ASN A 272 -12.93 23.57 16.54
C ASN A 272 -14.32 23.77 17.19
N GLN A 273 -14.59 24.93 17.79
CA GLN A 273 -15.92 25.24 18.34
C GLN A 273 -16.96 25.54 17.25
N PHE A 274 -16.57 26.21 16.17
CA PHE A 274 -17.47 26.56 15.08
C PHE A 274 -17.77 25.37 14.15
N ASP A 275 -16.86 24.40 14.09
CA ASP A 275 -17.01 23.21 13.24
C ASP A 275 -18.13 22.26 13.70
N GLN A 276 -18.46 22.22 15.00
CA GLN A 276 -19.44 21.27 15.54
C GLN A 276 -20.87 21.53 15.05
N GLU A 277 -21.19 22.79 14.77
CA GLU A 277 -22.53 23.21 14.31
C GLU A 277 -22.63 23.31 12.78
N LEU A 278 -21.51 23.09 12.08
CA LEU A 278 -21.43 23.22 10.64
C LEU A 278 -22.27 22.15 9.92
N LYS A 279 -23.19 22.60 9.06
CA LYS A 279 -24.02 21.72 8.22
C LYS A 279 -23.77 22.02 6.74
N PRO A 280 -23.62 21.01 5.88
CA PRO A 280 -23.43 21.24 4.45
C PRO A 280 -24.71 21.80 3.83
N ASN A 281 -24.56 22.68 2.85
CA ASN A 281 -25.67 23.08 1.99
C ASN A 281 -26.01 21.95 1.00
N ALA A 282 -27.09 22.08 0.23
CA ALA A 282 -27.56 21.03 -0.68
C ALA A 282 -26.47 20.56 -1.66
N LYS A 283 -25.76 21.50 -2.29
CA LYS A 283 -24.69 21.19 -3.24
C LYS A 283 -23.54 20.40 -2.58
N ILE A 284 -23.05 20.87 -1.44
CA ILE A 284 -21.96 20.20 -0.71
C ILE A 284 -22.40 18.83 -0.21
N ARG A 285 -23.66 18.68 0.20
CA ARG A 285 -24.19 17.38 0.62
C ARG A 285 -24.19 16.39 -0.54
N ASP A 286 -24.56 16.83 -1.73
CA ASP A 286 -24.58 15.98 -2.92
C ASP A 286 -23.13 15.61 -3.33
N GLU A 287 -22.18 16.56 -3.25
CA GLU A 287 -20.73 16.29 -3.41
C GLU A 287 -20.20 15.27 -2.39
N LEU A 288 -20.52 15.44 -1.10
CA LEU A 288 -20.17 14.49 -0.04
C LEU A 288 -20.74 13.09 -0.30
N ASN A 289 -21.99 13.00 -0.77
CA ASN A 289 -22.61 11.72 -1.09
C ASN A 289 -21.91 11.03 -2.27
N VAL A 290 -21.43 11.77 -3.26
CA VAL A 290 -20.62 11.21 -4.35
C VAL A 290 -19.31 10.65 -3.80
N ILE A 291 -18.62 11.39 -2.92
CA ILE A 291 -17.36 10.94 -2.31
C ILE A 291 -17.55 9.69 -1.45
N ILE A 292 -18.60 9.66 -0.62
CA ILE A 292 -18.90 8.54 0.30
C ILE A 292 -19.25 7.28 -0.49
N ASN A 293 -20.06 7.41 -1.54
CA ASN A 293 -20.49 6.28 -2.35
C ASN A 293 -19.47 5.88 -3.42
N SER A 294 -18.42 6.69 -3.63
CA SER A 294 -17.37 6.38 -4.61
C SER A 294 -16.53 5.18 -4.13
N PRO A 295 -16.42 4.12 -4.94
CA PRO A 295 -15.71 2.92 -4.57
C PRO A 295 -14.20 3.15 -4.48
N VAL A 296 -13.55 2.52 -3.49
CA VAL A 296 -12.08 2.49 -3.21
C VAL A 296 -11.24 3.22 -4.27
N GLN A 297 -11.10 4.53 -4.12
CA GLN A 297 -10.27 5.41 -4.93
C GLN A 297 -9.51 6.31 -3.95
N GLU A 298 -8.27 6.65 -4.30
CA GLU A 298 -7.51 7.63 -3.54
C GLU A 298 -8.23 8.97 -3.55
N LEU A 299 -8.57 9.47 -2.36
CA LEU A 299 -9.21 10.75 -2.18
C LEU A 299 -8.24 11.87 -2.57
N THR A 300 -8.72 12.81 -3.38
CA THR A 300 -8.01 14.05 -3.69
C THR A 300 -7.88 14.91 -2.43
N VAL A 301 -6.94 15.86 -2.45
CA VAL A 301 -6.69 16.76 -1.31
C VAL A 301 -7.94 17.57 -0.94
N ASP A 302 -8.68 18.03 -1.94
CA ASP A 302 -9.91 18.80 -1.73
C ASP A 302 -11.03 17.96 -1.11
N GLU A 303 -11.20 16.72 -1.57
CA GLU A 303 -12.15 15.78 -0.97
C GLU A 303 -11.79 15.46 0.48
N LYS A 304 -10.50 15.23 0.78
CA LYS A 304 -10.02 15.02 2.16
C LYS A 304 -10.33 16.23 3.04
N ASN A 305 -10.10 17.44 2.54
CA ASN A 305 -10.39 18.67 3.28
C ASN A 305 -11.89 18.87 3.49
N LEU A 306 -12.73 18.51 2.51
CA LEU A 306 -14.18 18.58 2.62
C LEU A 306 -14.71 17.62 3.68
N LEU A 307 -14.24 16.36 3.68
CA LEU A 307 -14.56 15.35 4.70
C LEU A 307 -14.14 15.81 6.10
N TRP A 308 -12.92 16.36 6.24
CA TRP A 308 -12.43 16.89 7.51
C TRP A 308 -13.28 18.06 8.01
N LYS A 309 -13.67 18.98 7.12
CA LYS A 309 -14.49 20.15 7.46
C LYS A 309 -15.87 19.76 8.00
N PHE A 310 -16.52 18.75 7.41
CA PHE A 310 -17.85 18.30 7.82
C PHE A 310 -17.84 17.05 8.74
N ARG A 311 -16.69 16.73 9.35
CA ARG A 311 -16.49 15.51 10.17
C ARG A 311 -17.59 15.27 11.22
N TYR A 312 -18.04 16.31 11.92
CA TYR A 312 -19.10 16.18 12.94
C TYR A 312 -20.46 15.85 12.33
N TYR A 313 -20.81 16.42 11.18
CA TYR A 313 -22.02 16.07 10.43
C TYR A 313 -21.96 14.63 9.94
N LEU A 314 -20.78 14.18 9.47
CA LEU A 314 -20.55 12.84 8.94
C LEU A 314 -20.66 11.72 9.99
N THR A 315 -20.53 12.03 11.28
CA THR A 315 -20.69 11.02 12.36
C THR A 315 -22.01 10.26 12.31
N ARG A 316 -23.08 10.84 11.73
CA ARG A 316 -24.39 10.17 11.59
C ARG A 316 -24.48 9.25 10.37
N HIS A 317 -23.52 9.35 9.45
CA HIS A 317 -23.49 8.61 8.20
C HIS A 317 -22.54 7.41 8.33
N LYS A 318 -23.11 6.21 8.48
CA LYS A 318 -22.33 4.99 8.74
C LYS A 318 -21.25 4.71 7.68
N GLN A 319 -21.55 4.90 6.40
CA GLN A 319 -20.67 4.64 5.26
C GLN A 319 -19.53 5.67 5.10
N ALA A 320 -19.59 6.80 5.83
CA ALA A 320 -18.61 7.86 5.68
C ALA A 320 -17.33 7.62 6.52
N LEU A 321 -17.33 6.64 7.43
CA LEU A 321 -16.23 6.47 8.38
C LEU A 321 -14.89 6.14 7.70
N THR A 322 -14.89 5.17 6.79
CA THR A 322 -13.66 4.72 6.10
C THR A 322 -13.03 5.85 5.30
N LYS A 323 -13.85 6.60 4.54
CA LYS A 323 -13.43 7.79 3.80
C LYS A 323 -12.92 8.91 4.72
N PHE A 324 -13.62 9.16 5.83
CA PHE A 324 -13.17 10.14 6.82
C PHE A 324 -11.79 9.77 7.38
N LEU A 325 -11.58 8.52 7.78
CA LEU A 325 -10.30 8.05 8.33
C LEU A 325 -9.16 8.07 7.31
N GLN A 326 -9.46 7.89 6.02
CA GLN A 326 -8.50 8.10 4.90
C GLN A 326 -8.14 9.59 4.71
N ALA A 327 -8.99 10.52 5.15
CA ALA A 327 -8.74 11.95 5.08
C ALA A 327 -7.91 12.50 6.26
N VAL A 328 -7.78 11.73 7.35
CA VAL A 328 -7.03 12.12 8.55
C VAL A 328 -5.53 12.05 8.28
N SER A 329 -4.79 13.09 8.69
CA SER A 329 -3.34 13.03 8.73
C SER A 329 -2.89 12.43 10.05
N TRP A 330 -2.59 11.12 10.06
CA TRP A 330 -2.19 10.38 11.27
C TRP A 330 -0.84 10.82 11.84
N GLU A 331 -0.03 11.56 11.07
CA GLU A 331 1.21 12.19 11.54
C GLU A 331 0.96 13.45 12.39
N ASP A 332 -0.18 14.11 12.22
CA ASP A 332 -0.59 15.22 13.09
C ASP A 332 -1.29 14.67 14.34
N ALA A 333 -0.60 14.75 15.47
CA ALA A 333 -1.09 14.26 16.75
C ALA A 333 -2.42 14.91 17.21
N VAL A 334 -2.74 16.13 16.74
CA VAL A 334 -4.01 16.79 17.06
C VAL A 334 -5.14 16.21 16.21
N GLU A 335 -4.91 16.03 14.90
CA GLU A 335 -5.91 15.41 14.02
C GLU A 335 -6.20 13.96 14.41
N ALA A 336 -5.15 13.17 14.66
CA ALA A 336 -5.27 11.78 15.07
C ALA A 336 -6.08 11.65 16.38
N ARG A 337 -5.83 12.51 17.37
CA ARG A 337 -6.59 12.52 18.63
C ARG A 337 -8.06 12.82 18.41
N GLN A 338 -8.38 13.86 17.62
CA GLN A 338 -9.77 14.20 17.31
C GLN A 338 -10.49 13.07 16.59
N ALA A 339 -9.84 12.44 15.60
CA ALA A 339 -10.41 11.32 14.88
C ALA A 339 -10.74 10.15 15.82
N VAL A 340 -9.82 9.80 16.74
CA VAL A 340 -10.03 8.72 17.73
C VAL A 340 -11.17 9.05 18.71
N GLU A 341 -11.24 10.29 19.21
CA GLU A 341 -12.33 10.74 20.09
C GLU A 341 -13.72 10.69 19.42
N MET A 342 -13.76 10.78 18.09
CA MET A 342 -15.01 10.71 17.31
C MET A 342 -15.50 9.28 17.07
N LEU A 343 -14.63 8.26 17.10
CA LEU A 343 -15.01 6.87 16.80
C LEU A 343 -16.20 6.36 17.64
N PRO A 344 -16.26 6.57 18.98
CA PRO A 344 -17.39 6.10 19.78
C PRO A 344 -18.70 6.85 19.50
N ARG A 345 -18.62 8.05 18.89
CA ARG A 345 -19.78 8.90 18.55
C ARG A 345 -20.29 8.61 17.14
N TRP A 346 -19.54 7.85 16.34
CA TRP A 346 -19.92 7.51 14.98
C TRP A 346 -21.09 6.52 14.98
N ALA A 347 -21.97 6.66 13.99
CA ALA A 347 -23.03 5.69 13.73
C ALA A 347 -22.44 4.31 13.50
N GLU A 348 -23.15 3.27 13.93
CA GLU A 348 -22.65 1.91 13.79
C GLU A 348 -22.43 1.52 12.33
N ILE A 349 -21.18 1.18 12.01
CA ILE A 349 -20.73 0.85 10.65
C ILE A 349 -21.15 -0.55 10.20
N GLY A 350 -21.08 -0.78 8.88
CA GLY A 350 -21.27 -2.10 8.30
C GLY A 350 -20.12 -3.07 8.62
N VAL A 351 -20.31 -4.35 8.32
CA VAL A 351 -19.23 -5.35 8.44
C VAL A 351 -18.19 -5.16 7.34
N ASP A 352 -18.63 -4.77 6.14
CA ASP A 352 -17.79 -4.38 5.01
C ASP A 352 -16.83 -3.23 5.36
N ASP A 353 -17.34 -2.17 6.00
CA ASP A 353 -16.51 -1.07 6.51
C ASP A 353 -15.53 -1.56 7.57
N ALA A 354 -15.99 -2.39 8.52
CA ALA A 354 -15.12 -2.93 9.58
C ALA A 354 -13.99 -3.79 9.03
N LEU A 355 -14.24 -4.59 7.99
CA LEU A 355 -13.22 -5.37 7.29
C LEU A 355 -12.22 -4.47 6.56
N GLU A 356 -12.67 -3.38 5.94
CA GLU A 356 -11.78 -2.39 5.31
C GLU A 356 -10.82 -1.76 6.34
N LEU A 357 -11.34 -1.41 7.54
CA LEU A 357 -10.55 -0.85 8.65
C LEU A 357 -9.50 -1.80 9.22
N LEU A 358 -9.62 -3.11 8.98
CA LEU A 358 -8.61 -4.11 9.36
C LEU A 358 -7.52 -4.29 8.30
N GLY A 359 -7.66 -3.64 7.14
CA GLY A 359 -6.68 -3.70 6.05
C GLY A 359 -5.38 -2.93 6.32
N PRO A 360 -4.46 -2.98 5.35
CA PRO A 360 -3.15 -2.33 5.46
C PRO A 360 -3.23 -0.79 5.44
N ALA A 361 -4.32 -0.22 4.90
CA ALA A 361 -4.52 1.23 4.79
C ALA A 361 -4.67 1.93 6.16
N PHE A 362 -5.08 1.21 7.20
CA PHE A 362 -5.34 1.77 8.53
C PHE A 362 -4.44 1.10 9.56
N THR A 363 -3.51 1.85 10.14
CA THR A 363 -2.51 1.31 11.08
C THR A 363 -2.80 1.63 12.54
N ASP A 364 -3.67 2.61 12.82
CA ASP A 364 -3.97 3.07 14.17
C ASP A 364 -4.67 1.97 15.02
N PRO A 365 -4.18 1.66 16.23
CA PRO A 365 -4.75 0.62 17.07
C PRO A 365 -6.20 0.88 17.53
N ASN A 366 -6.60 2.15 17.69
CA ASN A 366 -7.96 2.50 18.13
C ASN A 366 -8.97 2.35 16.99
N VAL A 367 -8.58 2.68 15.76
CA VAL A 367 -9.38 2.39 14.56
C VAL A 367 -9.63 0.90 14.44
N ARG A 368 -8.58 0.08 14.58
CA ARG A 368 -8.71 -1.39 14.55
C ARG A 368 -9.54 -1.93 15.70
N LEU A 369 -9.40 -1.38 16.90
CA LEU A 369 -10.26 -1.73 18.03
C LEU A 369 -11.74 -1.44 17.73
N HIS A 370 -12.04 -0.31 17.09
CA HIS A 370 -13.41 0.03 16.70
C HIS A 370 -13.97 -0.98 15.68
N ALA A 371 -13.17 -1.40 14.70
CA ALA A 371 -13.53 -2.46 13.76
C ALA A 371 -13.80 -3.80 14.48
N VAL A 372 -12.92 -4.21 15.39
CA VAL A 372 -13.10 -5.43 16.19
C VAL A 372 -14.36 -5.35 17.07
N ASN A 373 -14.68 -4.18 17.64
CA ASN A 373 -15.91 -3.97 18.40
C ASN A 373 -17.17 -4.20 17.53
N ARG A 374 -17.14 -3.82 16.26
CA ARG A 374 -18.23 -4.13 15.33
C ARG A 374 -18.33 -5.62 15.03
N LEU A 375 -17.20 -6.31 14.83
CA LEU A 375 -17.15 -7.76 14.60
C LEU A 375 -17.61 -8.57 15.82
N ARG A 376 -17.43 -8.07 17.05
CA ARG A 376 -17.93 -8.73 18.27
C ARG A 376 -19.44 -8.95 18.28
N LYS A 377 -20.19 -8.11 17.55
CA LYS A 377 -21.65 -8.21 17.41
C LYS A 377 -22.08 -9.20 16.32
N ALA A 378 -21.19 -9.62 15.42
CA ALA A 378 -21.48 -10.63 14.42
C ALA A 378 -21.68 -12.00 15.09
N ASN A 379 -22.57 -12.80 14.49
CA ASN A 379 -22.75 -14.19 14.92
C ASN A 379 -21.60 -15.08 14.38
N ASP A 380 -21.46 -16.29 14.92
CA ASP A 380 -20.34 -17.17 14.53
C ASP A 380 -20.45 -17.69 13.09
N GLN A 381 -21.66 -17.84 12.54
CA GLN A 381 -21.87 -18.29 11.15
C GLN A 381 -21.43 -17.23 10.14
N GLU A 382 -21.76 -15.97 10.41
CA GLU A 382 -21.30 -14.80 9.65
C GLU A 382 -19.78 -14.65 9.76
N LEU A 383 -19.22 -14.86 10.96
CA LEU A 383 -17.78 -14.78 11.18
C LEU A 383 -17.02 -15.88 10.40
N GLU A 384 -17.57 -17.08 10.26
CA GLU A 384 -17.00 -18.17 9.45
C GLU A 384 -16.78 -17.74 7.99
N LEU A 385 -17.67 -16.92 7.42
CA LEU A 385 -17.59 -16.44 6.03
C LEU A 385 -16.36 -15.59 5.76
N TYR A 386 -15.87 -14.87 6.77
CA TYR A 386 -14.74 -13.95 6.64
C TYR A 386 -13.50 -14.44 7.39
N LEU A 387 -13.57 -15.61 8.02
CA LEU A 387 -12.54 -16.09 8.95
C LEU A 387 -11.17 -16.21 8.29
N LEU A 388 -11.10 -16.68 7.04
CA LEU A 388 -9.85 -16.76 6.30
C LEU A 388 -9.19 -15.39 6.17
N GLN A 389 -9.96 -14.37 5.76
CA GLN A 389 -9.48 -12.99 5.60
C GLN A 389 -9.13 -12.36 6.94
N LEU A 390 -9.84 -12.70 8.02
CA LEU A 390 -9.54 -12.22 9.36
C LEU A 390 -8.26 -12.84 9.92
N VAL A 391 -7.97 -14.11 9.61
CA VAL A 391 -6.67 -14.73 9.92
C VAL A 391 -5.58 -14.00 9.16
N GLU A 392 -5.76 -13.74 7.87
CA GLU A 392 -4.80 -12.95 7.09
C GLU A 392 -4.61 -11.53 7.64
N ALA A 393 -5.67 -10.88 8.13
CA ALA A 393 -5.61 -9.53 8.67
C ALA A 393 -4.74 -9.42 9.94
N LEU A 394 -4.45 -10.53 10.63
CA LEU A 394 -3.56 -10.55 11.80
C LEU A 394 -2.15 -10.01 11.48
N LYS A 395 -1.68 -10.16 10.23
CA LYS A 395 -0.37 -9.63 9.82
C LYS A 395 -0.30 -8.11 9.84
N PHE A 396 -1.44 -7.44 9.66
CA PHE A 396 -1.50 -5.98 9.65
C PHE A 396 -1.53 -5.40 11.06
N GLU A 397 -1.95 -6.18 12.05
CA GLU A 397 -2.07 -5.75 13.45
C GLU A 397 -0.69 -5.53 14.12
N TYR A 398 0.34 -6.25 13.66
CA TYR A 398 1.67 -6.25 14.27
C TYR A 398 2.65 -5.40 13.46
N GLN A 399 3.06 -4.24 13.98
CA GLN A 399 4.21 -3.50 13.44
C GLN A 399 5.48 -3.85 14.24
N PRO A 400 6.55 -4.39 13.61
CA PRO A 400 7.80 -4.76 14.28
C PRO A 400 8.56 -3.60 14.95
N LYS A 401 8.12 -2.35 14.73
CA LYS A 401 8.86 -1.13 15.09
C LYS A 401 9.08 -0.93 16.60
N GLU A 402 8.33 -1.61 17.47
CA GLU A 402 8.56 -1.51 18.93
C GLU A 402 9.77 -2.33 19.44
N ILE A 403 10.33 -3.26 18.65
CA ILE A 403 11.42 -4.15 19.14
C ILE A 403 12.83 -3.62 18.77
N ILE A 404 12.97 -2.81 17.73
CA ILE A 404 14.30 -2.48 17.17
C ILE A 404 14.98 -1.28 17.86
N ASN A 405 14.24 -0.40 18.57
CA ASN A 405 14.78 0.87 19.09
C ASN A 405 15.16 0.88 20.58
N LYS A 406 15.69 -0.22 21.14
CA LYS A 406 16.48 -0.16 22.39
C LYS A 406 17.69 -1.09 22.36
N PRO A 407 18.83 -0.67 21.82
CA PRO A 407 20.10 -1.31 22.14
C PRO A 407 20.47 -0.92 23.58
N GLY A 408 20.52 -1.88 24.51
CA GLY A 408 21.18 -1.68 25.80
C GLY A 408 20.40 -1.99 27.09
N THR A 409 19.45 -2.94 27.10
CA THR A 409 19.02 -3.51 28.40
C THR A 409 19.27 -5.01 28.46
N SER A 410 20.19 -5.35 29.35
CA SER A 410 20.68 -6.67 29.66
C SER A 410 19.55 -7.63 30.02
N SER A 411 19.70 -8.85 29.51
CA SER A 411 19.01 -10.08 29.89
C SER A 411 18.70 -10.20 31.40
N ALA A 412 17.50 -9.82 31.83
CA ALA A 412 16.94 -10.23 33.13
C ALA A 412 15.41 -10.10 33.30
N HIS A 413 14.68 -9.44 32.40
CA HIS A 413 13.21 -9.31 32.52
C HIS A 413 12.48 -9.75 31.24
N ARG A 414 12.52 -11.06 30.94
CA ARG A 414 11.52 -11.71 30.08
C ARG A 414 10.29 -12.12 30.92
N ASN A 415 9.59 -11.13 31.48
CA ASN A 415 8.19 -11.29 31.85
C ASN A 415 7.41 -10.26 31.02
N GLN A 416 7.36 -10.51 29.71
CA GLN A 416 6.48 -9.79 28.82
C GLN A 416 5.06 -10.32 29.03
N ALA A 417 4.11 -9.41 29.24
CA ALA A 417 2.69 -9.71 29.06
C ALA A 417 2.50 -10.38 27.68
N PRO A 418 1.61 -11.38 27.56
CA PRO A 418 1.47 -12.14 26.31
C PRO A 418 1.15 -11.20 25.16
N VAL A 419 1.84 -11.38 24.03
CA VAL A 419 1.79 -10.57 22.81
C VAL A 419 0.35 -10.23 22.36
N ALA A 420 -0.63 -11.10 22.64
CA ALA A 420 -2.03 -10.84 22.30
C ALA A 420 -2.81 -9.90 23.23
N GLN A 421 -2.29 -9.50 24.40
CA GLN A 421 -3.01 -8.51 25.22
C GLN A 421 -3.02 -7.11 24.59
N LYS A 422 -2.08 -6.84 23.66
CA LYS A 422 -2.07 -5.63 22.81
C LYS A 422 -2.76 -5.81 21.45
N ALA A 423 -3.03 -7.05 21.02
CA ALA A 423 -3.61 -7.38 19.72
C ALA A 423 -5.12 -7.65 19.86
N HIS A 424 -5.93 -6.64 19.54
CA HIS A 424 -7.38 -6.65 19.67
C HIS A 424 -8.06 -7.72 18.79
N LEU A 425 -7.60 -7.91 17.55
CA LEU A 425 -8.17 -8.89 16.62
C LEU A 425 -7.74 -10.30 17.00
N ALA A 426 -6.45 -10.55 17.27
CA ALA A 426 -5.96 -11.86 17.72
C ALA A 426 -6.70 -12.35 18.98
N GLY A 427 -6.79 -11.49 20.01
CA GLY A 427 -7.50 -11.83 21.26
C GLY A 427 -8.99 -12.08 21.03
N PHE A 428 -9.64 -11.33 20.14
CA PHE A 428 -11.03 -11.55 19.77
C PHE A 428 -11.25 -12.90 19.07
N LEU A 429 -10.46 -13.22 18.05
CA LEU A 429 -10.58 -14.47 17.28
C LEU A 429 -10.33 -15.67 18.18
N ILE A 430 -9.27 -15.66 19.00
CA ILE A 430 -9.00 -16.73 19.98
C ILE A 430 -10.19 -16.88 20.93
N GLY A 431 -10.69 -15.77 21.50
CA GLY A 431 -11.80 -15.79 22.45
C GLY A 431 -13.11 -16.36 21.88
N ARG A 432 -13.38 -16.19 20.58
CA ARG A 432 -14.53 -16.79 19.90
C ARG A 432 -14.27 -18.24 19.50
N ALA A 433 -13.12 -18.51 18.90
CA ALA A 433 -12.70 -19.83 18.41
C ALA A 433 -12.65 -20.89 19.53
N VAL A 434 -12.24 -20.49 20.73
CA VAL A 434 -12.17 -21.39 21.89
C VAL A 434 -13.56 -21.78 22.41
N LYS A 435 -14.58 -20.93 22.22
CA LYS A 435 -15.96 -21.16 22.68
C LYS A 435 -16.81 -21.94 21.67
N ASN A 436 -16.54 -21.78 20.38
CA ASN A 436 -17.29 -22.44 19.32
C ASN A 436 -16.42 -23.50 18.63
N PRO A 437 -16.75 -24.80 18.73
CA PRO A 437 -15.90 -25.87 18.18
C PRO A 437 -15.79 -25.86 16.65
N ILE A 438 -16.83 -25.39 15.93
CA ILE A 438 -16.81 -25.29 14.47
C ILE A 438 -15.85 -24.16 14.05
N LEU A 439 -16.01 -22.98 14.64
CA LEU A 439 -15.14 -21.84 14.38
C LEU A 439 -13.69 -22.15 14.81
N GLY A 440 -13.51 -22.79 15.96
CA GLY A 440 -12.21 -23.22 16.47
C GLY A 440 -11.48 -24.21 15.56
N ASN A 441 -12.22 -25.13 14.93
CA ASN A 441 -11.66 -26.03 13.92
C ASN A 441 -11.10 -25.23 12.73
N TYR A 442 -11.92 -24.39 12.09
CA TYR A 442 -11.45 -23.64 10.92
C TYR A 442 -10.34 -22.65 11.27
N PHE A 443 -10.43 -21.98 12.42
CA PHE A 443 -9.40 -21.07 12.91
C PHE A 443 -8.06 -21.79 13.08
N TYR A 444 -8.05 -22.99 13.68
CA TYR A 444 -6.84 -23.79 13.78
C TYR A 444 -6.25 -24.10 12.40
N TRP A 445 -7.04 -24.63 11.47
CA TRP A 445 -6.52 -25.09 10.19
C TRP A 445 -6.01 -23.93 9.33
N TYR A 446 -6.70 -22.80 9.31
CA TYR A 446 -6.25 -21.61 8.58
C TYR A 446 -4.95 -21.06 9.18
N LEU A 447 -4.90 -20.91 10.50
CA LEU A 447 -3.72 -20.41 11.20
C LEU A 447 -2.52 -21.37 11.11
N ALA A 448 -2.77 -22.68 11.15
CA ALA A 448 -1.73 -23.70 11.07
C ALA A 448 -1.05 -23.74 9.70
N VAL A 449 -1.77 -23.43 8.61
CA VAL A 449 -1.18 -23.36 7.26
C VAL A 449 -0.20 -22.18 7.17
N GLU A 450 -0.63 -21.00 7.63
CA GLU A 450 0.21 -19.80 7.61
C GLU A 450 1.40 -19.90 8.58
N ALA A 451 1.21 -20.53 9.76
CA ALA A 451 2.28 -20.75 10.73
C ALA A 451 3.36 -21.76 10.28
N GLN A 452 3.07 -22.60 9.28
CA GLN A 452 4.01 -23.58 8.72
C GLN A 452 4.93 -22.98 7.65
N GLU A 453 4.64 -21.78 7.15
CA GLU A 453 5.49 -21.12 6.17
C GLU A 453 6.85 -20.73 6.77
N LYS A 454 7.89 -20.75 5.93
CA LYS A 454 9.25 -20.34 6.32
C LYS A 454 9.44 -18.84 6.06
N THR A 455 8.63 -18.01 6.71
CA THR A 455 8.63 -16.55 6.57
C THR A 455 8.78 -15.88 7.94
N GLU A 456 9.34 -14.68 7.97
CA GLU A 456 9.45 -13.89 9.21
C GLU A 456 8.07 -13.63 9.83
N THR A 457 7.06 -13.36 9.01
CA THR A 457 5.66 -13.18 9.43
C THR A 457 5.12 -14.42 10.14
N ALA A 458 5.40 -15.62 9.63
CA ALA A 458 4.96 -16.86 10.26
C ALA A 458 5.56 -17.06 11.66
N GLU A 459 6.86 -16.83 11.82
CA GLU A 459 7.58 -16.99 13.09
C GLU A 459 7.20 -15.92 14.12
N THR A 460 6.99 -14.68 13.67
CA THR A 460 6.76 -13.52 14.56
C THR A 460 5.30 -13.29 14.91
N ILE A 461 4.35 -13.67 14.05
CA ILE A 461 2.92 -13.38 14.21
C ILE A 461 2.12 -14.67 14.37
N PHE A 462 2.10 -15.53 13.35
CA PHE A 462 1.16 -16.66 13.31
C PHE A 462 1.49 -17.76 14.33
N GLN A 463 2.77 -18.10 14.51
CA GLN A 463 3.20 -19.12 15.49
C GLN A 463 2.88 -18.72 16.95
N PRO A 464 3.18 -17.50 17.43
CA PRO A 464 2.77 -17.05 18.76
C PRO A 464 1.26 -17.10 18.98
N ILE A 465 0.46 -16.66 18.01
CA ILE A 465 -1.01 -16.68 18.08
C ILE A 465 -1.52 -18.13 18.13
N LEU A 466 -0.94 -19.02 17.32
CA LEU A 466 -1.30 -20.44 17.32
C LEU A 466 -1.00 -21.09 18.67
N ASN A 467 0.18 -20.83 19.24
CA ASN A 467 0.55 -21.34 20.57
C ASN A 467 -0.43 -20.85 21.63
N GLN A 468 -0.80 -19.57 21.60
CA GLN A 468 -1.77 -19.02 22.54
C GLN A 468 -3.17 -19.63 22.37
N PHE A 469 -3.63 -19.83 21.13
CA PHE A 469 -4.88 -20.52 20.86
C PHE A 469 -4.86 -21.92 21.45
N LEU A 470 -3.80 -22.69 21.22
CA LEU A 470 -3.66 -24.05 21.75
C LEU A 470 -3.62 -24.08 23.29
N LEU A 471 -2.93 -23.13 23.94
CA LEU A 471 -2.92 -23.00 25.40
C LEU A 471 -4.31 -22.63 25.96
N SER A 472 -5.02 -21.72 25.29
CA SER A 472 -6.37 -21.32 25.67
C SER A 472 -7.36 -22.48 25.51
N LEU A 473 -7.17 -23.31 24.49
CA LEU A 473 -7.95 -24.52 24.22
C LEU A 473 -7.69 -25.63 25.24
N GLN A 474 -6.45 -25.79 25.73
CA GLN A 474 -6.11 -26.73 26.83
C GLN A 474 -6.86 -26.43 28.12
N SER A 475 -7.17 -25.16 28.34
CA SER A 475 -7.86 -24.70 29.55
C SER A 475 -9.38 -24.89 29.48
N GLN A 476 -9.93 -25.30 28.33
CA GLN A 476 -11.38 -25.48 28.17
C GLN A 476 -11.85 -26.85 28.65
N PRO A 477 -13.02 -26.92 29.31
CA PRO A 477 -13.68 -28.19 29.58
C PRO A 477 -14.16 -28.85 28.27
N PRO A 478 -14.44 -30.16 28.28
CA PRO A 478 -15.15 -30.82 27.19
C PRO A 478 -16.47 -30.11 26.87
N ALA A 479 -16.80 -30.00 25.59
CA ALA A 479 -18.07 -29.42 25.16
C ALA A 479 -19.25 -30.28 25.65
N PRO A 480 -20.43 -29.70 25.90
CA PRO A 480 -21.62 -30.48 26.27
C PRO A 480 -21.90 -31.57 25.23
N GLY A 481 -21.94 -32.83 25.66
CA GLY A 481 -22.13 -34.00 24.78
C GLY A 481 -20.85 -34.55 24.12
N SER A 482 -19.67 -34.10 24.55
CA SER A 482 -18.37 -34.71 24.20
C SER A 482 -17.64 -35.17 25.45
N ASP A 483 -17.20 -36.43 25.47
CA ASP A 483 -16.39 -36.97 26.58
C ASP A 483 -14.92 -36.53 26.50
N LEU A 484 -14.48 -36.10 25.31
CA LEU A 484 -13.09 -35.71 25.05
C LEU A 484 -12.88 -34.20 25.15
N PRO A 485 -11.75 -33.74 25.68
CA PRO A 485 -11.39 -32.33 25.67
C PRO A 485 -11.13 -31.84 24.23
N PRO A 486 -11.37 -30.55 23.92
CA PRO A 486 -11.21 -30.02 22.56
C PRO A 486 -9.82 -30.25 21.95
N THR A 487 -8.78 -30.28 22.79
CA THR A 487 -7.39 -30.53 22.36
C THR A 487 -7.15 -31.96 21.89
N GLU A 488 -7.83 -32.94 22.48
CA GLU A 488 -7.73 -34.34 22.05
C GLU A 488 -8.50 -34.58 20.75
N ILE A 489 -9.66 -33.94 20.58
CA ILE A 489 -10.42 -33.95 19.33
C ILE A 489 -9.53 -33.41 18.20
N LEU A 490 -8.92 -32.24 18.41
CA LEU A 490 -8.01 -31.63 17.45
C LEU A 490 -6.79 -32.51 17.14
N ARG A 491 -6.19 -33.13 18.16
CA ARG A 491 -5.08 -34.07 17.99
C ARG A 491 -5.50 -35.29 17.16
N ALA A 492 -6.69 -35.81 17.37
CA ALA A 492 -7.25 -36.93 16.61
C ALA A 492 -7.47 -36.54 15.14
N GLN A 493 -8.03 -35.35 14.88
CA GLN A 493 -8.18 -34.77 13.55
C GLN A 493 -6.83 -34.67 12.81
N ILE A 494 -5.82 -34.06 13.45
CA ILE A 494 -4.48 -33.90 12.86
C ILE A 494 -3.88 -35.27 12.52
N LYS A 495 -4.02 -36.26 13.42
CA LYS A 495 -3.50 -37.62 13.21
C LYS A 495 -4.20 -38.32 12.04
N LEU A 496 -5.52 -38.17 11.92
CA LEU A 496 -6.30 -38.73 10.81
C LEU A 496 -5.86 -38.11 9.48
N MET A 497 -5.83 -36.77 9.39
CA MET A 497 -5.44 -36.07 8.17
C MET A 497 -4.01 -36.41 7.75
N ARG A 498 -3.07 -36.51 8.69
CA ARG A 498 -1.69 -36.91 8.40
C ARG A 498 -1.63 -38.29 7.73
N LYS A 499 -2.30 -39.30 8.30
CA LYS A 499 -2.33 -40.66 7.70
C LYS A 499 -2.92 -40.67 6.29
N LEU A 500 -4.02 -39.94 6.08
CA LEU A 500 -4.70 -39.84 4.80
C LEU A 500 -3.84 -39.12 3.74
N LEU A 501 -3.14 -38.05 4.13
CA LEU A 501 -2.26 -37.31 3.23
C LEU A 501 -0.95 -38.05 2.97
N ASP A 502 -0.43 -38.81 3.93
CA ASP A 502 0.74 -39.67 3.73
C ASP A 502 0.49 -40.73 2.65
N VAL A 503 -0.69 -41.38 2.65
CA VAL A 503 -1.04 -42.31 1.57
C VAL A 503 -1.23 -41.58 0.23
N ALA A 504 -1.85 -40.39 0.21
CA ALA A 504 -1.98 -39.59 -1.01
C ALA A 504 -0.60 -39.25 -1.61
N ARG A 505 0.36 -38.85 -0.76
CA ARG A 505 1.73 -38.54 -1.15
C ARG A 505 2.45 -39.76 -1.72
N ASN A 506 2.32 -40.91 -1.07
CA ASN A 506 2.90 -42.18 -1.54
C ASN A 506 2.33 -42.63 -2.89
N ILE A 507 1.01 -42.51 -3.07
CA ILE A 507 0.33 -42.84 -4.34
C ILE A 507 0.76 -41.90 -5.48
N ARG A 508 0.93 -40.61 -5.19
CA ARG A 508 1.46 -39.64 -6.16
C ARG A 508 2.88 -39.97 -6.59
N GLN A 509 3.77 -40.27 -5.63
CA GLN A 509 5.18 -40.60 -5.91
C GLN A 509 5.37 -41.95 -6.62
N SER A 510 4.39 -42.86 -6.51
CA SER A 510 4.40 -44.13 -7.24
C SER A 510 4.39 -43.92 -8.75
N LYS A 511 5.33 -44.57 -9.45
CA LYS A 511 5.42 -44.59 -10.93
C LYS A 511 4.52 -45.65 -11.59
N GLU A 512 3.74 -46.39 -10.80
CA GLU A 512 2.91 -47.47 -11.31
C GLU A 512 1.67 -46.96 -12.06
N ALA A 513 1.12 -47.81 -12.93
CA ALA A 513 -0.13 -47.55 -13.62
C ALA A 513 -1.31 -47.40 -12.63
N ARG A 514 -2.32 -46.62 -13.03
CA ARG A 514 -3.50 -46.27 -12.21
C ARG A 514 -4.17 -47.48 -11.52
N PRO A 515 -4.43 -48.63 -12.19
CA PRO A 515 -5.08 -49.77 -11.51
C PRO A 515 -4.28 -50.34 -10.34
N LYS A 516 -2.94 -50.36 -10.45
CA LYS A 516 -2.05 -50.78 -9.36
C LYS A 516 -2.04 -49.76 -8.23
N LYS A 517 -2.05 -48.46 -8.55
CA LYS A 517 -2.20 -47.38 -7.55
C LYS A 517 -3.52 -47.52 -6.76
N VAL A 518 -4.64 -47.81 -7.45
CA VAL A 518 -5.93 -48.06 -6.79
C VAL A 518 -5.83 -49.25 -5.86
N SER A 519 -5.27 -50.38 -6.33
CA SER A 519 -5.11 -51.58 -5.49
C SER A 519 -4.25 -51.31 -4.24
N LYS A 520 -3.17 -50.54 -4.38
CA LYS A 520 -2.32 -50.11 -3.25
C LYS A 520 -3.05 -49.20 -2.27
N LEU A 521 -3.83 -48.24 -2.77
CA LEU A 521 -4.65 -47.36 -1.93
C LEU A 521 -5.62 -48.19 -1.09
N ARG A 522 -6.37 -49.10 -1.73
CA ARG A 522 -7.34 -49.97 -1.04
C ARG A 522 -6.67 -50.87 0.00
N ALA A 523 -5.54 -51.48 -0.36
CA ALA A 523 -4.76 -52.31 0.56
C ALA A 523 -4.27 -51.52 1.78
N TYR A 524 -3.78 -50.29 1.59
CA TYR A 524 -3.34 -49.42 2.69
C TYR A 524 -4.50 -49.04 3.62
N LEU A 525 -5.65 -48.67 3.05
CA LEU A 525 -6.84 -48.32 3.83
C LEU A 525 -7.41 -49.52 4.59
N ALA A 526 -7.30 -50.73 4.04
CA ALA A 526 -7.76 -51.98 4.65
C ALA A 526 -6.79 -52.56 5.70
N GLU A 527 -5.52 -52.13 5.71
CA GLU A 527 -4.51 -52.68 6.61
C GLU A 527 -4.83 -52.33 8.07
N SER A 528 -5.01 -53.36 8.92
CA SER A 528 -5.36 -53.19 10.35
C SER A 528 -4.41 -52.26 11.11
N LYS A 529 -3.11 -52.26 10.78
CA LYS A 529 -2.09 -51.39 11.41
C LYS A 529 -2.34 -49.90 11.18
N THR A 530 -3.01 -49.52 10.09
CA THR A 530 -3.31 -48.11 9.83
C THR A 530 -4.46 -47.60 10.71
N GLY A 531 -5.33 -48.51 11.19
CA GLY A 531 -6.50 -48.16 12.00
C GLY A 531 -7.45 -47.20 11.27
N LEU A 532 -7.51 -47.27 9.93
CA LEU A 532 -8.37 -46.41 9.11
C LEU A 532 -9.71 -47.06 8.77
N VAL A 533 -9.84 -48.39 8.84
CA VAL A 533 -11.12 -49.09 8.61
C VAL A 533 -12.15 -48.71 9.66
N SER A 534 -11.74 -48.63 10.93
CA SER A 534 -12.59 -48.19 12.03
C SER A 534 -11.76 -47.49 13.09
N PHE A 535 -12.26 -46.36 13.58
CA PHE A 535 -11.67 -45.56 14.64
C PHE A 535 -12.77 -44.84 15.45
N PRO A 536 -12.48 -44.36 16.67
CA PRO A 536 -13.46 -43.60 17.47
C PRO A 536 -14.01 -42.39 16.70
N PRO A 537 -15.26 -41.93 16.93
CA PRO A 537 -15.83 -40.80 16.20
C PRO A 537 -14.93 -39.55 16.24
N ILE A 538 -14.55 -39.05 15.07
CA ILE A 538 -13.73 -37.84 14.91
C ILE A 538 -14.52 -36.83 14.06
N ALA A 539 -14.69 -35.61 14.56
CA ALA A 539 -15.26 -34.51 13.77
C ALA A 539 -14.37 -34.24 12.55
N LEU A 540 -14.93 -34.20 11.35
CA LEU A 540 -14.16 -34.08 10.13
C LEU A 540 -13.62 -32.64 9.96
N PRO A 541 -12.30 -32.43 9.76
CA PRO A 541 -11.73 -31.09 9.62
C PRO A 541 -12.39 -30.19 8.59
N LEU A 542 -12.73 -30.72 7.41
CA LEU A 542 -13.35 -29.93 6.34
C LEU A 542 -14.82 -29.58 6.64
N ASN A 543 -15.50 -30.38 7.47
CA ASN A 543 -16.88 -30.17 7.90
C ASN A 543 -17.07 -30.68 9.35
N PRO A 544 -16.84 -29.82 10.36
CA PRO A 544 -16.86 -30.21 11.78
C PRO A 544 -18.21 -30.70 12.30
N THR A 545 -19.29 -30.46 11.54
CA THR A 545 -20.63 -30.95 11.88
C THR A 545 -20.79 -32.45 11.64
N VAL A 546 -19.92 -33.07 10.83
CA VAL A 546 -19.95 -34.49 10.51
C VAL A 546 -18.87 -35.22 11.30
N LYS A 547 -19.26 -36.23 12.07
CA LYS A 547 -18.33 -37.15 12.74
C LYS A 547 -18.14 -38.41 11.92
N VAL A 548 -16.89 -38.79 11.67
CA VAL A 548 -16.50 -39.98 10.90
C VAL A 548 -15.92 -41.06 11.81
N VAL A 549 -16.16 -42.32 11.47
CA VAL A 549 -15.81 -43.51 12.28
C VAL A 549 -14.95 -44.52 11.52
N GLY A 550 -14.63 -44.27 10.26
CA GLY A 550 -13.87 -45.21 9.42
C GLY A 550 -13.79 -44.79 7.96
N CYS A 551 -12.96 -45.48 7.19
CA CYS A 551 -12.86 -45.40 5.74
C CYS A 551 -13.50 -46.65 5.11
N ILE A 552 -14.00 -46.52 3.89
CA ILE A 552 -14.46 -47.63 3.04
C ILE A 552 -13.43 -47.85 1.93
N PRO A 553 -12.53 -48.84 2.08
CA PRO A 553 -11.49 -49.10 1.08
C PRO A 553 -12.05 -49.35 -0.31
N GLU A 554 -13.13 -50.13 -0.43
CA GLU A 554 -13.62 -50.56 -1.74
C GLU A 554 -14.26 -49.46 -2.59
N ASP A 555 -14.81 -48.42 -1.96
CA ASP A 555 -15.34 -47.23 -2.65
C ASP A 555 -14.28 -46.12 -2.85
N SER A 556 -13.02 -46.40 -2.47
CA SER A 556 -11.88 -45.50 -2.68
C SER A 556 -11.24 -45.73 -4.07
N ASN A 557 -10.75 -44.64 -4.69
CA ASN A 557 -10.26 -44.63 -6.07
C ASN A 557 -9.14 -43.59 -6.28
N VAL A 558 -8.44 -43.67 -7.41
CA VAL A 558 -7.43 -42.70 -7.85
C VAL A 558 -7.90 -42.07 -9.16
N PHE A 559 -8.00 -40.74 -9.18
CA PHE A 559 -8.45 -39.99 -10.36
C PHE A 559 -7.41 -40.04 -11.49
N LYS A 560 -7.89 -39.95 -12.73
CA LYS A 560 -7.05 -39.86 -13.94
C LYS A 560 -6.58 -38.41 -14.12
N SER A 561 -5.57 -38.00 -13.35
CA SER A 561 -4.96 -36.66 -13.42
C SER A 561 -3.46 -36.74 -13.17
N SER A 562 -2.71 -35.73 -13.64
CA SER A 562 -1.25 -35.63 -13.52
C SER A 562 -0.76 -35.73 -12.07
N LEU A 563 -1.51 -35.15 -11.13
CA LEU A 563 -1.18 -35.17 -9.70
C LEU A 563 -1.71 -36.42 -8.97
N SER A 564 -2.43 -37.31 -9.66
CA SER A 564 -3.01 -38.55 -9.10
C SER A 564 -3.76 -38.34 -7.77
N PRO A 565 -4.72 -37.39 -7.67
CA PRO A 565 -5.48 -37.22 -6.44
C PRO A 565 -6.29 -38.47 -6.11
N ILE A 566 -6.53 -38.70 -4.82
CA ILE A 566 -7.22 -39.90 -4.34
C ILE A 566 -8.60 -39.55 -3.80
N LYS A 567 -9.62 -40.35 -4.15
CA LYS A 567 -10.94 -40.35 -3.51
C LYS A 567 -10.89 -41.36 -2.36
N VAL A 568 -11.22 -40.91 -1.15
CA VAL A 568 -11.42 -41.76 0.02
C VAL A 568 -12.85 -41.57 0.51
N THR A 569 -13.59 -42.67 0.62
CA THR A 569 -14.96 -42.64 1.17
C THR A 569 -14.93 -42.85 2.67
N LEU A 570 -15.38 -41.86 3.44
CA LEU A 570 -15.48 -41.95 4.89
C LEU A 570 -16.89 -42.43 5.28
N LYS A 571 -16.97 -43.19 6.36
CA LYS A 571 -18.23 -43.59 7.00
C LYS A 571 -18.51 -42.64 8.16
N ALA A 572 -19.67 -41.99 8.14
CA ALA A 572 -20.13 -41.14 9.23
C ALA A 572 -20.75 -41.97 10.37
N GLU A 573 -20.88 -41.36 11.54
CA GLU A 573 -21.48 -41.98 12.74
C GLU A 573 -22.94 -42.38 12.53
N ASP A 574 -23.70 -41.58 11.76
CA ASP A 574 -25.09 -41.87 11.35
C ASP A 574 -25.22 -42.95 10.26
N GLY A 575 -24.09 -43.49 9.79
CA GLY A 575 -24.03 -44.47 8.71
C GLY A 575 -23.98 -43.89 7.30
N SER A 576 -24.11 -42.57 7.13
CA SER A 576 -23.99 -41.91 5.83
C SER A 576 -22.55 -41.97 5.30
N LEU A 577 -22.40 -41.80 3.99
CA LEU A 577 -21.10 -41.81 3.32
C LEU A 577 -20.65 -40.37 3.04
N TYR A 578 -19.41 -40.08 3.39
CA TYR A 578 -18.79 -38.77 3.16
C TYR A 578 -17.52 -38.93 2.32
N PRO A 579 -17.64 -38.95 0.98
CA PRO A 579 -16.49 -39.06 0.12
C PRO A 579 -15.68 -37.75 0.08
N ILE A 580 -14.36 -37.88 0.20
CA ILE A 580 -13.42 -36.77 0.12
C ILE A 580 -12.38 -37.03 -0.96
N ILE A 581 -11.90 -35.96 -1.57
CA ILE A 581 -10.73 -35.97 -2.45
C ILE A 581 -9.55 -35.46 -1.63
N LEU A 582 -8.42 -36.14 -1.71
CA LEU A 582 -7.15 -35.70 -1.12
C LEU A 582 -6.18 -35.36 -2.25
N LYS A 583 -5.65 -34.14 -2.22
CA LYS A 583 -4.65 -33.65 -3.17
C LYS A 583 -3.32 -33.45 -2.42
N SER A 584 -2.23 -33.90 -3.04
CA SER A 584 -0.86 -33.66 -2.59
C SER A 584 -0.04 -33.12 -3.76
N GLY A 585 0.74 -32.07 -3.52
CA GLY A 585 1.50 -31.34 -4.53
C GLY A 585 0.79 -30.17 -5.19
N ASP A 586 -0.37 -29.76 -4.67
CA ASP A 586 -1.23 -28.68 -5.20
C ASP A 586 -1.58 -27.70 -4.07
N ASP A 587 -1.58 -26.39 -4.33
CA ASP A 587 -1.91 -25.37 -3.33
C ASP A 587 -3.41 -25.06 -3.37
N LEU A 588 -4.17 -25.64 -2.43
CA LEU A 588 -5.62 -25.49 -2.38
C LEU A 588 -6.11 -24.19 -1.73
N ARG A 589 -5.22 -23.31 -1.25
CA ARG A 589 -5.65 -22.05 -0.63
C ARG A 589 -6.36 -21.15 -1.62
N GLN A 590 -5.95 -21.19 -2.89
CA GLN A 590 -6.62 -20.45 -3.95
C GLN A 590 -8.05 -20.95 -4.18
N ASP A 591 -8.24 -22.24 -4.40
CA ASP A 591 -9.58 -22.84 -4.53
C ASP A 591 -10.44 -22.61 -3.28
N GLN A 592 -9.83 -22.73 -2.09
CA GLN A 592 -10.51 -22.49 -0.82
C GLN A 592 -11.01 -21.05 -0.70
N LEU A 593 -10.20 -20.05 -1.06
CA LEU A 593 -10.62 -18.66 -1.10
C LEU A 593 -11.80 -18.48 -2.07
N VAL A 594 -11.71 -19.03 -3.28
CA VAL A 594 -12.76 -18.86 -4.30
C VAL A 594 -14.08 -19.49 -3.85
N ILE A 595 -14.04 -20.70 -3.30
CA ILE A 595 -15.23 -21.36 -2.74
C ILE A 595 -15.80 -20.58 -1.56
N GLN A 596 -14.96 -20.01 -0.69
CA GLN A 596 -15.42 -19.17 0.41
C GLN A 596 -16.15 -17.93 -0.12
N ILE A 597 -15.62 -17.27 -1.15
CA ILE A 597 -16.28 -16.13 -1.80
C ILE A 597 -17.57 -16.56 -2.51
N ILE A 598 -17.62 -17.73 -3.16
CA ILE A 598 -18.86 -18.29 -3.73
C ILE A 598 -19.89 -18.54 -2.62
N THR A 599 -19.47 -19.07 -1.48
CA THR A 599 -20.35 -19.31 -0.31
C THR A 599 -20.94 -18.01 0.21
N LEU A 600 -20.12 -16.96 0.32
CA LEU A 600 -20.58 -15.63 0.68
C LEU A 600 -21.58 -15.08 -0.35
N MET A 601 -21.24 -15.15 -1.64
CA MET A 601 -22.13 -14.68 -2.71
C MET A 601 -23.47 -15.43 -2.70
N ASP A 602 -23.48 -16.75 -2.50
CA ASP A 602 -24.71 -17.53 -2.35
C ASP A 602 -25.56 -17.03 -1.18
N GLN A 603 -24.95 -16.75 -0.02
CA GLN A 603 -25.68 -16.22 1.13
C GLN A 603 -26.22 -14.81 0.88
N LEU A 604 -25.45 -13.92 0.23
CA LEU A 604 -25.91 -12.59 -0.14
C LEU A 604 -27.13 -12.64 -1.08
N LEU A 605 -27.11 -13.57 -2.04
CA LEU A 605 -28.23 -13.79 -2.95
C LEU A 605 -29.46 -14.36 -2.20
N ARG A 606 -29.26 -15.34 -1.32
CA ARG A 606 -30.32 -15.92 -0.49
C ARG A 606 -30.97 -14.90 0.45
N ASN A 607 -30.21 -13.95 0.98
CA ASN A 607 -30.74 -12.87 1.83
C ASN A 607 -31.73 -11.97 1.08
N GLU A 608 -31.58 -11.85 -0.24
CA GLU A 608 -32.52 -11.15 -1.14
C GLU A 608 -33.58 -12.11 -1.74
N ASN A 609 -33.75 -13.30 -1.14
CA ASN A 609 -34.66 -14.36 -1.57
C ASN A 609 -34.36 -14.94 -2.97
N LEU A 610 -33.11 -14.82 -3.45
CA LEU A 610 -32.67 -15.42 -4.71
C LEU A 610 -31.85 -16.69 -4.46
N ASP A 611 -32.53 -17.84 -4.38
CA ASP A 611 -31.86 -19.15 -4.36
C ASP A 611 -31.49 -19.58 -5.78
N LEU A 612 -30.19 -19.50 -6.11
CA LEU A 612 -29.64 -19.95 -7.39
C LEU A 612 -29.15 -21.39 -7.37
N LYS A 613 -29.44 -22.18 -6.32
CA LYS A 613 -29.05 -23.60 -6.25
C LYS A 613 -27.54 -23.81 -6.45
N LEU A 614 -26.71 -22.91 -5.93
CA LEU A 614 -25.26 -23.04 -5.97
C LEU A 614 -24.79 -24.20 -5.10
N THR A 615 -23.66 -24.81 -5.49
CA THR A 615 -23.07 -25.97 -4.78
C THR A 615 -21.65 -25.64 -4.31
N PRO A 616 -21.48 -24.76 -3.30
CA PRO A 616 -20.16 -24.50 -2.71
C PRO A 616 -19.71 -25.73 -1.91
N TYR A 617 -18.97 -26.62 -2.57
CA TYR A 617 -18.40 -27.80 -1.93
C TYR A 617 -17.28 -27.42 -0.96
N ARG A 618 -17.10 -28.18 0.13
CA ARG A 618 -16.12 -27.82 1.17
C ARG A 618 -14.69 -28.08 0.70
N ILE A 619 -13.77 -27.15 0.98
CA ILE A 619 -12.33 -27.28 0.73
C ILE A 619 -11.57 -26.91 2.00
N LEU A 620 -10.51 -27.66 2.31
CA LEU A 620 -9.59 -27.35 3.40
C LEU A 620 -8.14 -27.61 2.97
N ALA A 621 -7.36 -26.54 2.86
CA ALA A 621 -5.91 -26.60 2.83
C ALA A 621 -5.39 -27.00 4.21
N THR A 622 -4.49 -27.98 4.24
CA THR A 622 -3.85 -28.48 5.47
C THR A 622 -2.38 -28.12 5.55
N ALA A 623 -1.78 -27.81 4.40
CA ALA A 623 -0.47 -27.24 4.21
C ALA A 623 -0.44 -26.50 2.85
N THR A 624 0.65 -25.81 2.54
CA THR A 624 0.82 -25.05 1.28
C THR A 624 0.78 -25.88 0.01
N LYS A 625 0.88 -27.21 0.10
CA LYS A 625 0.83 -28.12 -1.06
C LYS A 625 -0.08 -29.34 -0.84
N GLU A 626 -0.88 -29.33 0.22
CA GLU A 626 -1.69 -30.49 0.59
C GLU A 626 -3.03 -30.06 1.18
N GLY A 627 -4.09 -30.79 0.85
CA GLY A 627 -5.38 -30.59 1.47
C GLY A 627 -6.45 -31.55 0.96
N ALA A 628 -7.68 -31.26 1.37
CA ALA A 628 -8.85 -32.09 1.12
C ALA A 628 -10.01 -31.27 0.56
N LEU A 629 -10.83 -31.94 -0.26
CA LEU A 629 -12.04 -31.38 -0.86
C LEU A 629 -13.18 -32.37 -0.63
N GLN A 630 -14.40 -31.86 -0.45
CA GLN A 630 -15.60 -32.69 -0.50
C GLN A 630 -15.80 -33.21 -1.92
N PHE A 631 -16.04 -34.51 -2.06
CA PHE A 631 -16.48 -35.07 -3.33
C PHE A 631 -18.00 -34.96 -3.42
N VAL A 632 -18.49 -34.22 -4.41
CA VAL A 632 -19.91 -34.19 -4.78
C VAL A 632 -20.09 -35.18 -5.93
N PRO A 633 -21.03 -36.14 -5.89
CA PRO A 633 -21.31 -37.02 -7.02
C PRO A 633 -21.73 -36.22 -8.25
N ASN A 634 -20.95 -36.28 -9.33
CA ASN A 634 -21.14 -35.46 -10.52
C ASN A 634 -20.56 -36.15 -11.76
N GLU A 635 -20.95 -35.65 -12.93
CA GLU A 635 -20.30 -35.92 -14.20
C GLU A 635 -19.74 -34.63 -14.81
N THR A 636 -18.66 -34.74 -15.58
CA THR A 636 -18.16 -33.59 -16.35
C THR A 636 -19.06 -33.36 -17.57
N ILE A 637 -19.23 -32.10 -17.99
CA ILE A 637 -20.00 -31.79 -19.21
C ILE A 637 -19.36 -32.48 -20.43
N ALA A 638 -18.02 -32.59 -20.48
CA ALA A 638 -17.32 -33.33 -21.53
C ALA A 638 -17.77 -34.81 -21.60
N HIS A 639 -17.88 -35.48 -20.45
CA HIS A 639 -18.35 -36.86 -20.36
C HIS A 639 -19.83 -36.98 -20.73
N VAL A 640 -20.68 -36.08 -20.22
CA VAL A 640 -22.11 -36.06 -20.54
C VAL A 640 -22.36 -35.93 -22.04
N LEU A 641 -21.61 -35.06 -22.72
CA LEU A 641 -21.74 -34.91 -24.19
C LEU A 641 -21.25 -36.14 -24.96
N ALA A 642 -20.24 -36.85 -24.44
CA ALA A 642 -19.70 -38.04 -25.08
C ALA A 642 -20.63 -39.26 -24.91
N GLU A 643 -21.20 -39.47 -23.72
CA GLU A 643 -22.01 -40.64 -23.39
C GLU A 643 -23.50 -40.46 -23.72
N TYR A 644 -24.08 -39.31 -23.37
CA TYR A 644 -25.52 -39.04 -23.51
C TYR A 644 -25.86 -38.20 -24.75
N HIS A 645 -24.85 -37.76 -25.50
CA HIS A 645 -25.01 -36.90 -26.68
C HIS A 645 -25.72 -35.57 -26.41
N GLY A 646 -25.67 -35.06 -25.17
CA GLY A 646 -26.30 -33.80 -24.79
C GLY A 646 -26.68 -33.73 -23.31
N ILE A 647 -26.84 -32.51 -22.80
CA ILE A 647 -27.29 -32.28 -21.42
C ILE A 647 -28.78 -32.62 -21.27
N LEU A 648 -29.62 -32.29 -22.26
CA LEU A 648 -31.05 -32.62 -22.24
C LEU A 648 -31.31 -34.14 -22.14
N PRO A 649 -30.69 -35.01 -22.98
CA PRO A 649 -30.79 -36.46 -22.81
C PRO A 649 -30.34 -36.96 -21.44
N TYR A 650 -29.24 -36.42 -20.90
CA TYR A 650 -28.75 -36.78 -19.56
C TYR A 650 -29.79 -36.44 -18.47
N LEU A 651 -30.30 -35.21 -18.45
CA LEU A 651 -31.33 -34.80 -17.49
C LEU A 651 -32.62 -35.61 -17.64
N ARG A 652 -33.01 -35.96 -18.87
CA ARG A 652 -34.17 -36.83 -19.14
C ARG A 652 -33.97 -38.25 -18.64
N ASN A 653 -32.76 -38.81 -18.78
CA ASN A 653 -32.44 -40.15 -18.30
C ASN A 653 -32.53 -40.25 -16.77
N HIS A 654 -32.06 -39.23 -16.05
CA HIS A 654 -32.06 -39.22 -14.58
C HIS A 654 -33.36 -38.68 -13.96
N ASN A 655 -34.09 -37.80 -14.67
CA ASN A 655 -35.32 -37.15 -14.18
C ASN A 655 -36.45 -37.18 -15.24
N PRO A 656 -36.93 -38.37 -15.64
CA PRO A 656 -37.97 -38.47 -16.66
C PRO A 656 -39.31 -37.94 -16.15
N ASP A 657 -40.00 -37.20 -17.01
CA ASP A 657 -41.39 -36.76 -16.81
C ASP A 657 -42.11 -36.61 -18.16
N GLU A 658 -42.91 -37.60 -18.53
CA GLU A 658 -43.62 -37.64 -19.83
C GLU A 658 -44.73 -36.57 -19.97
N SER A 659 -45.09 -35.87 -18.89
CA SER A 659 -46.15 -34.85 -18.92
C SER A 659 -45.69 -33.51 -19.49
N ASN A 660 -44.38 -33.29 -19.57
CA ASN A 660 -43.76 -32.01 -19.94
C ASN A 660 -43.10 -32.06 -21.34
N GLU A 661 -43.03 -30.94 -22.06
CA GLU A 661 -42.54 -30.90 -23.45
C GLU A 661 -41.11 -31.44 -23.62
N LEU A 662 -40.22 -31.11 -22.68
CA LEU A 662 -38.83 -31.57 -22.69
C LEU A 662 -38.65 -33.02 -22.19
N LYS A 663 -39.73 -33.61 -21.66
CA LYS A 663 -39.79 -34.90 -20.95
C LYS A 663 -38.93 -34.97 -19.67
N ILE A 664 -38.67 -33.82 -19.06
CA ILE A 664 -37.79 -33.68 -17.89
C ILE A 664 -38.62 -33.06 -16.77
N LYS A 665 -38.42 -33.54 -15.53
CA LYS A 665 -39.00 -32.94 -14.33
C LYS A 665 -38.69 -31.43 -14.27
N PRO A 666 -39.69 -30.55 -14.10
CA PRO A 666 -39.46 -29.10 -14.05
C PRO A 666 -38.43 -28.68 -13.01
N GLU A 667 -38.37 -29.35 -11.86
CA GLU A 667 -37.47 -29.02 -10.75
C GLU A 667 -35.99 -29.23 -11.11
N ALA A 668 -35.68 -30.29 -11.86
CA ALA A 668 -34.31 -30.57 -12.30
C ALA A 668 -33.83 -29.55 -13.34
N MET A 669 -34.72 -29.18 -14.27
CA MET A 669 -34.43 -28.15 -15.27
C MET A 669 -34.28 -26.76 -14.62
N ASP A 670 -35.16 -26.40 -13.69
CA ASP A 670 -35.06 -25.13 -12.95
C ASP A 670 -33.78 -25.07 -12.11
N THR A 671 -33.39 -26.17 -11.46
CA THR A 671 -32.11 -26.29 -10.73
C THR A 671 -30.92 -26.07 -11.66
N PHE A 672 -30.92 -26.68 -12.85
CA PHE A 672 -29.88 -26.48 -13.87
C PHE A 672 -29.80 -25.02 -14.34
N VAL A 673 -30.94 -24.42 -14.67
CA VAL A 673 -31.03 -23.03 -15.14
C VAL A 673 -30.54 -22.05 -14.07
N ARG A 674 -30.98 -22.20 -12.82
CA ARG A 674 -30.59 -21.35 -11.68
C ARG A 674 -29.10 -21.45 -11.36
N SER A 675 -28.59 -22.67 -11.24
CA SER A 675 -27.19 -22.92 -10.89
C SER A 675 -26.25 -22.47 -12.00
N CYS A 676 -26.62 -22.69 -13.26
CA CYS A 676 -25.91 -22.14 -14.41
C CYS A 676 -25.86 -20.61 -14.38
N ALA A 677 -26.98 -19.93 -14.09
CA ALA A 677 -27.02 -18.47 -14.00
C ALA A 677 -26.10 -17.94 -12.89
N GLY A 678 -26.17 -18.54 -11.69
CA GLY A 678 -25.35 -18.13 -10.56
C GLY A 678 -23.85 -18.30 -10.80
N TYR A 679 -23.41 -19.49 -11.25
CA TYR A 679 -21.98 -19.70 -11.56
C TYR A 679 -21.50 -18.82 -12.72
N CYS A 680 -22.35 -18.53 -13.71
CA CYS A 680 -21.97 -17.67 -14.83
C CYS A 680 -21.70 -16.22 -14.37
N VAL A 681 -22.52 -15.67 -13.47
CA VAL A 681 -22.31 -14.34 -12.89
C VAL A 681 -21.10 -14.31 -11.96
N ILE A 682 -21.00 -15.29 -11.05
CA ILE A 682 -19.92 -15.32 -10.05
C ILE A 682 -18.55 -15.49 -10.72
N THR A 683 -18.43 -16.40 -11.69
CA THR A 683 -17.16 -16.62 -12.39
C THR A 683 -16.75 -15.45 -13.27
N TYR A 684 -17.70 -14.68 -13.80
CA TYR A 684 -17.43 -13.40 -14.46
C TYR A 684 -16.85 -12.37 -13.48
N ILE A 685 -17.50 -12.17 -12.32
CA ILE A 685 -17.07 -11.21 -11.29
C ILE A 685 -15.66 -11.55 -10.78
N LEU A 686 -15.40 -12.83 -10.51
CA LEU A 686 -14.10 -13.30 -10.01
C LEU A 686 -13.03 -13.43 -11.11
N GLY A 687 -13.44 -13.31 -12.39
CA GLY A 687 -12.54 -13.47 -13.54
C GLY A 687 -11.89 -14.85 -13.59
N VAL A 688 -12.66 -15.92 -13.34
CA VAL A 688 -12.14 -17.30 -13.30
C VAL A 688 -11.66 -17.76 -14.68
N GLY A 689 -10.41 -18.19 -14.76
CA GLY A 689 -9.69 -18.74 -15.91
C GLY A 689 -10.10 -20.16 -16.29
N ASP A 690 -9.66 -20.65 -17.46
CA ASP A 690 -9.62 -22.08 -17.79
C ASP A 690 -10.94 -22.85 -17.60
N ARG A 691 -12.07 -22.31 -18.08
CA ARG A 691 -13.40 -22.96 -17.99
C ARG A 691 -13.68 -23.79 -19.23
N HIS A 692 -13.00 -24.94 -19.33
CA HIS A 692 -13.30 -25.95 -20.35
C HIS A 692 -14.31 -26.99 -19.85
N LEU A 693 -14.86 -27.80 -20.75
CA LEU A 693 -15.95 -28.74 -20.46
C LEU A 693 -15.62 -29.79 -19.38
N ASP A 694 -14.34 -30.13 -19.14
CA ASP A 694 -13.96 -31.01 -18.02
C ASP A 694 -13.99 -30.34 -16.63
N ASN A 695 -13.95 -29.00 -16.57
CA ASN A 695 -14.02 -28.23 -15.30
C ASN A 695 -15.46 -27.79 -14.96
N LEU A 696 -16.41 -28.12 -15.84
CA LEU A 696 -17.83 -27.86 -15.68
C LEU A 696 -18.50 -29.18 -15.30
N LEU A 697 -19.18 -29.19 -14.18
CA LEU A 697 -19.72 -30.40 -13.56
C LEU A 697 -21.24 -30.28 -13.43
N ILE A 698 -21.93 -31.40 -13.62
CA ILE A 698 -23.38 -31.50 -13.44
C ILE A 698 -23.73 -32.72 -12.59
N CYS A 699 -24.63 -32.52 -11.64
CA CYS A 699 -25.21 -33.59 -10.83
C CYS A 699 -26.44 -34.19 -11.52
N PRO A 700 -26.81 -35.44 -11.22
CA PRO A 700 -28.00 -36.07 -11.76
C PRO A 700 -29.30 -35.32 -11.49
N ASP A 701 -29.39 -34.53 -10.42
CA ASP A 701 -30.55 -33.72 -10.04
C ASP A 701 -30.61 -32.34 -10.73
N GLY A 702 -29.64 -32.03 -11.58
CA GLY A 702 -29.55 -30.77 -12.32
C GLY A 702 -28.65 -29.71 -11.68
N HIS A 703 -28.07 -29.94 -10.50
CA HIS A 703 -27.10 -28.97 -9.95
C HIS A 703 -25.87 -28.85 -10.86
N PHE A 704 -25.64 -27.65 -11.39
CA PHE A 704 -24.46 -27.31 -12.18
C PHE A 704 -23.46 -26.52 -11.33
N PHE A 705 -22.17 -26.87 -11.42
CA PHE A 705 -21.12 -26.16 -10.70
C PHE A 705 -19.77 -26.26 -11.40
N HIS A 706 -18.86 -25.36 -11.03
CA HIS A 706 -17.50 -25.33 -11.55
C HIS A 706 -16.53 -25.98 -10.56
N ALA A 707 -15.45 -26.57 -11.06
CA ALA A 707 -14.33 -27.05 -10.26
C ALA A 707 -12.99 -26.50 -10.77
N ASP A 708 -11.93 -26.71 -9.98
CA ASP A 708 -10.55 -26.29 -10.28
C ASP A 708 -10.43 -24.78 -10.49
N TYR A 709 -10.13 -24.01 -9.45
CA TYR A 709 -10.02 -22.55 -9.53
C TYR A 709 -8.55 -22.07 -9.60
N GLY A 710 -7.66 -22.89 -10.18
CA GLY A 710 -6.24 -22.60 -10.30
C GLY A 710 -5.88 -21.36 -11.13
N TYR A 711 -6.85 -20.75 -11.82
CA TYR A 711 -6.69 -19.48 -12.54
C TYR A 711 -7.83 -18.51 -12.16
N ILE A 712 -7.49 -17.36 -11.56
CA ILE A 712 -8.47 -16.31 -11.20
C ILE A 712 -7.99 -14.91 -11.61
N LEU A 713 -8.82 -13.88 -11.36
CA LEU A 713 -8.46 -12.47 -11.57
C LEU A 713 -8.04 -12.18 -13.03
N GLY A 714 -8.72 -12.82 -13.98
CA GLY A 714 -8.53 -12.64 -15.41
C GLY A 714 -7.34 -13.39 -16.00
N ARG A 715 -6.62 -14.22 -15.21
CA ARG A 715 -5.61 -15.12 -15.76
C ARG A 715 -6.28 -16.25 -16.52
N ASP A 716 -5.70 -16.64 -17.64
CA ASP A 716 -6.15 -17.76 -18.44
C ASP A 716 -4.97 -18.39 -19.19
N PRO A 717 -4.87 -19.73 -19.26
CA PRO A 717 -3.88 -20.39 -20.10
C PRO A 717 -4.11 -20.15 -21.60
N LYS A 718 -5.34 -19.82 -22.02
CA LYS A 718 -5.69 -19.59 -23.42
C LYS A 718 -5.46 -18.13 -23.81
N PRO A 719 -4.92 -17.86 -25.01
CA PRO A 719 -4.78 -16.49 -25.51
C PRO A 719 -6.16 -15.91 -25.85
N PHE A 720 -6.36 -14.63 -25.51
CA PHE A 720 -7.59 -13.87 -25.76
C PHE A 720 -8.87 -14.57 -25.27
N PRO A 721 -8.96 -14.91 -23.97
CA PRO A 721 -10.13 -15.57 -23.43
C PRO A 721 -11.36 -14.65 -23.55
N PRO A 722 -12.56 -15.18 -23.85
CA PRO A 722 -13.78 -14.40 -23.81
C PRO A 722 -14.02 -13.89 -22.38
N MET A 723 -14.55 -12.68 -22.26
CA MET A 723 -14.78 -12.05 -20.95
C MET A 723 -15.82 -12.80 -20.10
N MET A 724 -16.83 -13.39 -20.74
CA MET A 724 -17.83 -14.26 -20.13
C MET A 724 -17.70 -15.64 -20.75
N LYS A 725 -17.75 -16.68 -19.90
CA LYS A 725 -17.49 -18.06 -20.30
C LYS A 725 -18.77 -18.88 -20.17
N LEU A 726 -19.65 -18.71 -21.15
CA LEU A 726 -20.87 -19.49 -21.30
C LEU A 726 -20.75 -20.38 -22.54
N PRO A 727 -20.39 -21.67 -22.41
CA PRO A 727 -20.38 -22.59 -23.53
C PRO A 727 -21.78 -22.75 -24.14
N TYR A 728 -21.85 -22.76 -25.47
CA TYR A 728 -23.10 -22.92 -26.22
C TYR A 728 -23.85 -24.22 -25.85
N GLN A 729 -23.14 -25.27 -25.43
CA GLN A 729 -23.73 -26.54 -24.98
C GLN A 729 -24.63 -26.38 -23.74
N LEU A 730 -24.34 -25.41 -22.87
CA LEU A 730 -25.21 -25.11 -21.73
C LEU A 730 -26.54 -24.50 -22.18
N ILE A 731 -26.51 -23.67 -23.24
CA ILE A 731 -27.70 -23.07 -23.84
C ILE A 731 -28.55 -24.14 -24.53
N GLU A 732 -27.93 -25.06 -25.26
CA GLU A 732 -28.62 -26.24 -25.79
C GLU A 732 -29.24 -27.08 -24.68
N GLY A 733 -28.55 -27.23 -23.55
CA GLY A 733 -29.06 -27.87 -22.34
C GLY A 733 -30.34 -27.24 -21.79
N MET A 734 -30.57 -25.94 -22.04
CA MET A 734 -31.80 -25.23 -21.63
C MET A 734 -32.95 -25.39 -22.63
N GLY A 735 -32.70 -25.95 -23.83
CA GLY A 735 -33.66 -25.97 -24.93
C GLY A 735 -33.36 -24.98 -26.06
N GLY A 736 -32.18 -24.34 -26.04
CA GLY A 736 -31.73 -23.41 -27.07
C GLY A 736 -32.01 -21.93 -26.75
N ALA A 737 -31.48 -21.03 -27.59
CA ALA A 737 -31.51 -19.59 -27.36
C ALA A 737 -32.91 -18.95 -27.48
N SER A 738 -33.89 -19.65 -28.03
CA SER A 738 -35.29 -19.22 -28.13
C SER A 738 -36.20 -19.86 -27.07
N SER A 739 -35.63 -20.61 -26.11
CA SER A 739 -36.41 -21.29 -25.07
C SER A 739 -36.77 -20.37 -23.91
N GLU A 740 -37.93 -20.63 -23.28
CA GLU A 740 -38.34 -19.92 -22.06
C GLU A 740 -37.33 -20.11 -20.92
N ASN A 741 -36.66 -21.27 -20.86
CA ASN A 741 -35.61 -21.54 -19.87
C ASN A 741 -34.40 -20.63 -20.07
N TYR A 742 -34.03 -20.32 -21.31
CA TYR A 742 -32.96 -19.36 -21.59
C TYR A 742 -33.37 -17.93 -21.19
N ASP A 743 -34.65 -17.57 -21.33
CA ASP A 743 -35.17 -16.29 -20.83
C ASP A 743 -35.10 -16.19 -19.31
N LYS A 744 -35.48 -17.28 -18.61
CA LYS A 744 -35.31 -17.40 -17.15
C LYS A 744 -33.85 -17.29 -16.74
N PHE A 745 -32.94 -17.98 -17.44
CA PHE A 745 -31.50 -17.88 -17.22
C PHE A 745 -31.00 -16.44 -17.31
N ARG A 746 -31.40 -15.69 -18.34
CA ARG A 746 -31.04 -14.27 -18.50
C ARG A 746 -31.58 -13.43 -17.34
N SER A 747 -32.84 -13.63 -16.95
CA SER A 747 -33.45 -12.91 -15.82
C SER A 747 -32.72 -13.17 -14.50
N TYR A 748 -32.37 -14.44 -14.20
CA TYR A 748 -31.57 -14.78 -13.01
C TYR A 748 -30.18 -14.17 -13.06
N CYS A 749 -29.52 -14.19 -14.23
CA CYS A 749 -28.22 -13.54 -14.44
C CYS A 749 -28.26 -12.04 -14.08
N PHE A 750 -29.29 -11.30 -14.54
CA PHE A 750 -29.45 -9.88 -14.21
C PHE A 750 -29.72 -9.63 -12.75
N THR A 751 -30.64 -10.39 -12.16
CA THR A 751 -31.03 -10.25 -10.76
C THR A 751 -29.84 -10.55 -9.85
N ALA A 752 -29.08 -11.59 -10.16
CA ALA A 752 -27.88 -11.97 -9.42
C ALA A 752 -26.77 -10.91 -9.55
N TYR A 753 -26.46 -10.45 -10.77
CA TYR A 753 -25.42 -9.43 -10.98
C TYR A 753 -25.75 -8.13 -10.24
N THR A 754 -27.00 -7.66 -10.34
CA THR A 754 -27.47 -6.44 -9.66
C THR A 754 -27.40 -6.58 -8.15
N THR A 755 -27.80 -7.74 -7.62
CA THR A 755 -27.75 -8.02 -6.17
C THR A 755 -26.33 -8.05 -5.64
N LEU A 756 -25.42 -8.75 -6.32
CA LEU A 756 -24.01 -8.81 -5.93
C LEU A 756 -23.33 -7.44 -6.06
N ARG A 757 -23.72 -6.64 -7.06
CA ARG A 757 -23.20 -5.27 -7.24
C ARG A 757 -23.53 -4.35 -6.07
N LYS A 758 -24.69 -4.50 -5.42
CA LYS A 758 -25.04 -3.75 -4.18
C LYS A 758 -24.12 -4.10 -3.00
N SER A 759 -23.56 -5.31 -3.00
CA SER A 759 -22.65 -5.82 -1.96
C SER A 759 -21.17 -5.81 -2.40
N ALA A 760 -20.83 -5.06 -3.45
CA ALA A 760 -19.48 -5.07 -4.02
C ALA A 760 -18.40 -4.66 -3.00
N ASN A 761 -18.69 -3.67 -2.15
CA ASN A 761 -17.74 -3.19 -1.14
C ASN A 761 -17.29 -4.32 -0.19
N LEU A 762 -18.21 -5.16 0.26
CA LEU A 762 -17.89 -6.31 1.11
C LEU A 762 -16.90 -7.26 0.42
N ILE A 763 -17.18 -7.61 -0.83
CA ILE A 763 -16.35 -8.53 -1.62
C ILE A 763 -14.98 -7.90 -1.89
N LEU A 764 -14.93 -6.61 -2.22
CA LEU A 764 -13.68 -5.87 -2.43
C LEU A 764 -12.85 -5.77 -1.15
N SER A 765 -13.46 -5.50 0.00
CA SER A 765 -12.79 -5.47 1.30
C SER A 765 -12.15 -6.84 1.63
N LEU A 766 -12.85 -7.94 1.34
CA LEU A 766 -12.30 -9.28 1.53
C LEU A 766 -11.08 -9.54 0.64
N PHE A 767 -11.13 -9.15 -0.64
CA PHE A 767 -9.96 -9.24 -1.52
C PHE A 767 -8.82 -8.34 -1.07
N ALA A 768 -9.11 -7.14 -0.54
CA ALA A 768 -8.11 -6.22 -0.02
C ALA A 768 -7.32 -6.82 1.15
N LEU A 769 -7.97 -7.55 2.05
CA LEU A 769 -7.32 -8.25 3.15
C LEU A 769 -6.39 -9.39 2.69
N MET A 770 -6.66 -9.98 1.51
CA MET A 770 -5.86 -11.05 0.94
C MET A 770 -4.64 -10.57 0.15
N THR A 771 -4.48 -9.26 -0.11
CA THR A 771 -3.45 -8.71 -1.01
C THR A 771 -2.02 -9.11 -0.63
N GLU A 772 -1.70 -9.20 0.66
CA GLU A 772 -0.38 -9.65 1.12
C GLU A 772 -0.31 -11.15 1.46
N SER A 773 -1.26 -11.96 0.99
CA SER A 773 -1.20 -13.42 1.20
C SER A 773 -0.18 -14.05 0.25
N SER A 774 0.33 -15.22 0.61
CA SER A 774 1.25 -16.01 -0.24
C SER A 774 0.51 -16.90 -1.26
N ILE A 775 -0.78 -16.66 -1.50
CA ILE A 775 -1.59 -17.40 -2.47
C ILE A 775 -1.12 -17.09 -3.90
N PRO A 776 -0.91 -18.10 -4.78
CA PRO A 776 -0.18 -17.94 -6.04
C PRO A 776 -0.66 -16.81 -6.97
N ASP A 777 -1.93 -16.81 -7.40
CA ASP A 777 -2.44 -15.80 -8.34
C ASP A 777 -2.62 -14.43 -7.68
N ILE A 778 -2.92 -14.39 -6.38
CA ILE A 778 -3.03 -13.14 -5.63
C ILE A 778 -1.66 -12.48 -5.50
N MET A 779 -0.62 -13.27 -5.22
CA MET A 779 0.76 -12.79 -5.17
C MET A 779 1.20 -12.22 -6.54
N PHE A 780 0.80 -12.85 -7.65
CA PHE A 780 1.13 -12.36 -8.99
C PHE A 780 0.41 -11.05 -9.35
N GLU A 781 -0.83 -10.87 -8.90
CA GLU A 781 -1.67 -9.70 -9.20
C GLU A 781 -1.83 -8.75 -8.01
N ARG A 782 -0.92 -8.77 -7.02
CA ARG A 782 -1.07 -8.11 -5.71
C ARG A 782 -1.58 -6.67 -5.76
N GLU A 783 -1.04 -5.86 -6.65
CA GLU A 783 -1.42 -4.44 -6.81
C GLU A 783 -2.74 -4.25 -7.57
N LYS A 784 -3.16 -5.22 -8.38
CA LYS A 784 -4.30 -5.12 -9.31
C LYS A 784 -5.47 -6.04 -8.97
N ALA A 785 -5.31 -6.97 -8.04
CA ALA A 785 -6.31 -7.99 -7.73
C ALA A 785 -7.67 -7.36 -7.38
N VAL A 786 -7.68 -6.40 -6.45
CA VAL A 786 -8.88 -5.65 -6.06
C VAL A 786 -9.43 -4.84 -7.24
N GLN A 787 -8.55 -4.18 -7.99
CA GLN A 787 -8.93 -3.34 -9.13
C GLN A 787 -9.59 -4.16 -10.25
N LYS A 788 -9.08 -5.35 -10.57
CA LYS A 788 -9.67 -6.23 -11.58
C LYS A 788 -11.07 -6.69 -11.18
N VAL A 789 -11.29 -7.03 -9.91
CA VAL A 789 -12.64 -7.38 -9.42
C VAL A 789 -13.56 -6.15 -9.45
N LYS A 790 -13.05 -4.98 -9.04
CA LYS A 790 -13.79 -3.70 -9.08
C LYS A 790 -14.28 -3.37 -10.50
N GLU A 791 -13.44 -3.57 -11.51
CA GLU A 791 -13.78 -3.35 -12.92
C GLU A 791 -14.94 -4.25 -13.38
N LYS A 792 -15.02 -5.50 -12.89
CA LYS A 792 -16.12 -6.42 -13.22
C LYS A 792 -17.47 -6.04 -12.62
N PHE A 793 -17.49 -5.25 -11.55
CA PHE A 793 -18.73 -4.72 -10.98
C PHE A 793 -19.25 -3.46 -11.70
N CYS A 794 -18.41 -2.82 -12.53
CA CYS A 794 -18.73 -1.60 -13.25
C CYS A 794 -19.37 -0.55 -12.33
N LEU A 795 -18.74 -0.25 -11.19
CA LEU A 795 -19.31 0.60 -10.14
C LEU A 795 -19.51 2.06 -10.56
N GLU A 796 -18.75 2.51 -11.57
CA GLU A 796 -18.87 3.85 -12.16
C GLU A 796 -20.13 4.02 -13.03
N MET A 797 -20.76 2.93 -13.46
CA MET A 797 -21.95 2.96 -14.30
C MET A 797 -23.22 3.05 -13.45
N THR A 798 -24.30 3.60 -14.01
CA THR A 798 -25.64 3.45 -13.41
C THR A 798 -26.11 1.99 -13.49
N GLU A 799 -27.11 1.63 -12.69
CA GLU A 799 -27.70 0.28 -12.72
C GLU A 799 -28.22 -0.09 -14.13
N ALA A 800 -28.86 0.85 -14.83
CA ALA A 800 -29.35 0.66 -16.19
C ALA A 800 -28.22 0.43 -17.21
N GLU A 801 -27.16 1.23 -17.15
CA GLU A 801 -25.99 1.06 -18.03
C GLU A 801 -25.25 -0.25 -17.75
N ALA A 802 -25.08 -0.60 -16.48
CA ALA A 802 -24.44 -1.85 -16.08
C ALA A 802 -25.25 -3.08 -16.56
N MET A 803 -26.58 -3.02 -16.54
CA MET A 803 -27.45 -4.06 -17.11
C MET A 803 -27.28 -4.19 -18.62
N ILE A 804 -27.25 -3.08 -19.36
CA ILE A 804 -27.05 -3.09 -20.82
C ILE A 804 -25.66 -3.66 -21.15
N HIS A 805 -24.63 -3.24 -20.43
CA HIS A 805 -23.28 -3.78 -20.58
C HIS A 805 -23.26 -5.31 -20.35
N PHE A 806 -23.88 -5.79 -19.27
CA PHE A 806 -23.93 -7.20 -18.95
C PHE A 806 -24.75 -8.02 -19.97
N GLN A 807 -25.86 -7.47 -20.48
CA GLN A 807 -26.65 -8.08 -21.56
C GLN A 807 -25.82 -8.25 -22.84
N ASN A 808 -25.01 -7.25 -23.18
CA ASN A 808 -24.12 -7.32 -24.34
C ASN A 808 -23.03 -8.39 -24.16
N LEU A 809 -22.54 -8.60 -22.94
CA LEU A 809 -21.58 -9.68 -22.63
C LEU A 809 -22.19 -11.06 -22.85
N ILE A 810 -23.42 -11.30 -22.38
CA ILE A 810 -24.15 -12.56 -22.60
C ILE A 810 -24.30 -12.80 -24.10
N ASN A 811 -24.80 -11.80 -24.84
CA ASN A 811 -25.03 -11.92 -26.28
C ASN A 811 -23.73 -12.17 -27.06
N ALA A 812 -22.64 -11.51 -26.68
CA ALA A 812 -21.32 -11.73 -27.28
C ALA A 812 -20.80 -13.16 -27.00
N SER A 813 -21.04 -13.71 -25.80
CA SER A 813 -20.65 -15.08 -25.47
C SER A 813 -21.41 -16.11 -26.30
N VAL A 814 -22.71 -15.90 -26.55
CA VAL A 814 -23.56 -16.83 -27.33
C VAL A 814 -23.18 -16.83 -28.81
N ASN A 815 -22.88 -15.66 -29.37
CA ASN A 815 -22.58 -15.51 -30.80
C ASN A 815 -21.11 -15.82 -31.15
N SER A 816 -20.26 -16.09 -30.16
CA SER A 816 -18.84 -16.34 -30.39
C SER A 816 -18.60 -17.81 -30.75
N LEU A 817 -18.29 -18.08 -32.02
CA LEU A 817 -17.84 -19.39 -32.51
C LEU A 817 -16.35 -19.68 -32.20
N VAL A 818 -15.62 -18.67 -31.73
CA VAL A 818 -14.17 -18.70 -31.51
C VAL A 818 -13.75 -19.60 -30.32
N PRO A 819 -14.45 -19.62 -29.16
CA PRO A 819 -14.12 -20.49 -28.03
C PRO A 819 -14.20 -21.97 -28.39
N ILE A 820 -15.15 -22.39 -29.24
CA ILE A 820 -15.33 -23.78 -29.65
C ILE A 820 -14.13 -24.27 -30.49
N MET A 821 -13.60 -23.40 -31.37
CA MET A 821 -12.41 -23.72 -32.17
C MET A 821 -11.14 -23.77 -31.32
N ILE A 822 -10.99 -22.85 -30.36
CA ILE A 822 -9.85 -22.81 -29.43
C ILE A 822 -9.90 -23.99 -28.44
N ASP A 823 -11.08 -24.38 -27.95
CA ASP A 823 -11.24 -25.53 -27.05
C ASP A 823 -10.92 -26.85 -27.74
N ARG A 824 -11.28 -27.02 -29.02
CA ARG A 824 -10.84 -28.18 -29.81
C ARG A 824 -9.32 -28.21 -29.97
N LEU A 825 -8.70 -27.07 -30.27
CA LEU A 825 -7.23 -26.94 -30.35
C LEU A 825 -6.54 -27.20 -29.00
N HIS A 826 -7.12 -26.76 -27.88
CA HIS A 826 -6.60 -26.97 -26.54
C HIS A 826 -6.76 -28.44 -26.09
N SER A 827 -7.89 -29.09 -26.42
CA SER A 827 -8.10 -30.52 -26.16
C SER A 827 -7.11 -31.39 -26.95
N LEU A 828 -6.80 -30.99 -28.19
CA LEU A 828 -5.69 -31.56 -28.97
C LEU A 828 -4.35 -31.31 -28.26
N ALA A 829 -4.04 -30.08 -27.87
CA ALA A 829 -2.78 -29.80 -27.16
C ALA A 829 -2.62 -30.58 -25.84
N GLN A 830 -3.70 -30.81 -25.09
CA GLN A 830 -3.71 -31.65 -23.89
C GLN A 830 -3.55 -33.13 -24.22
N TYR A 831 -4.20 -33.63 -25.28
CA TYR A 831 -4.01 -35.00 -25.78
C TYR A 831 -2.55 -35.28 -26.19
N TRP A 832 -1.84 -34.28 -26.70
CA TRP A 832 -0.43 -34.40 -27.08
C TRP A 832 0.55 -34.20 -25.90
N ARG A 833 0.08 -33.71 -24.74
CA ARG A 833 0.86 -33.57 -23.50
C ARG A 833 0.65 -34.72 -22.51
N ALA A 834 -0.48 -35.44 -22.59
CA ALA A 834 -0.76 -36.66 -21.84
C ALA A 834 -0.10 -37.88 -22.49
#